data_AF-A0A953G260-F1
#
_entry.id   AF-A0A953G260-F1
#
_cell.length_a   1.000
_cell.length_b   1.000
_cell.length_c   1.000
_cell.angle_alpha   90.00
_cell.angle_beta   90.00
_cell.angle_gamma   90.00
#
_symmetry.space_group_name_H-M   'P 1'
#
loop_
_entity.id
_entity.type
_entity.pdbx_description
1 polymer ?
#
loop_
_entity_poly.entity_id
_entity_poly.type
_entity_poly.pdbx_seq_one_letter_code
_entity_poly.pdbx_strand_id
1 'polypeptide(L)'
;MFRDLCARLEQSPVTTTYSIMQEFDLLDGHPWTKVTQSAVTNYYACLYGIAREERPKKVLEVGVAFGMSGSTLIKSCEPFELYVGIDLAIFGPQNGTQVNNLEFAKNKIHNWCKRNNIPTTRAMFFNANTQPVGQGDNDDLGQDVPRFQEIPELMSVLNNERFDIIFIDGKHTGLGLYNDLCAFWPYLKPGGLAICDDLHDAVTYKGVFSWAGDTETSFQRFIREHVNCISDFAIWDFPRVPPDEMNGLRPFGLVRKSAEADQPGHEVKTTNDSPIFFQDFLGFDWTNNRIKLPQEVKRVWLDVGANEAETTTPALQSEQDLAIIAFEPLPDKWEKLVNKHPRLIALPFAVSSIAGVAAFNRTANNVSSSLQSFSNEGLAEWKDTRGLEIVEQLLVGVCRLETVAARLPVERIEFAKIDAQGCDLDVVKSLGTLLPRVDVLKLEVAVTKSQLYEGGATREEMTTYLLSRGFKLASVENQTNDQEQNLTFVNTRSPSAQDTFERLIGLRQVKAPALEELTATSESEYKRLAAFNMEKIKANPHDPVAWTAFAILAYSQGDIHNFTTAFKQAQALDPYHPRLLQLEACIRERSGQVLQEAGQLADKGDLANATTLVETLYEDFPSSQEAAVAIGRYFLATKQADKFNSVPFLVRKRSVSESDLTCEQYVHDQELAYLRSNPDVAAAVNNRSFKSGWEHYVMCGHREGRPYFAQPNRIGR
;
A
#
# COMPACT_ATOMS: atom_id res chain seq x y z
N MET A 1 3.87 -9.23 25.17
CA MET A 1 4.20 -10.24 26.21
C MET A 1 5.00 -11.39 25.63
N PHE A 2 4.71 -11.84 24.40
CA PHE A 2 5.47 -12.93 23.77
C PHE A 2 6.97 -12.67 23.66
N ARG A 3 7.39 -11.44 23.32
CA ARG A 3 8.83 -11.11 23.18
C ARG A 3 9.64 -11.44 24.44
N ASP A 4 9.13 -11.08 25.61
CA ASP A 4 9.82 -11.34 26.88
C ASP A 4 9.83 -12.83 27.22
N LEU A 5 8.72 -13.54 26.97
CA LEU A 5 8.65 -14.99 27.15
C LEU A 5 9.66 -15.72 26.25
N CYS A 6 9.68 -15.38 24.96
CA CYS A 6 10.58 -15.94 23.96
C CYS A 6 12.04 -15.74 24.37
N ALA A 7 12.44 -14.49 24.67
CA ALA A 7 13.80 -14.18 25.10
C ALA A 7 14.24 -14.94 26.37
N ARG A 8 13.33 -15.18 27.32
CA ARG A 8 13.64 -16.04 28.49
C ARG A 8 13.87 -17.49 28.11
N LEU A 9 13.03 -18.04 27.23
CA LEU A 9 13.12 -19.44 26.80
C LEU A 9 14.39 -19.69 25.96
N GLU A 10 14.84 -18.72 25.18
CA GLU A 10 16.12 -18.77 24.45
C GLU A 10 17.32 -18.92 25.40
N GLN A 11 17.30 -18.17 26.51
CA GLN A 11 18.41 -18.16 27.47
C GLN A 11 18.36 -19.31 28.47
N SER A 12 17.16 -19.79 28.79
CA SER A 12 16.94 -20.80 29.83
C SER A 12 15.85 -21.79 29.41
N PRO A 13 16.19 -22.77 28.56
CA PRO A 13 15.25 -23.81 28.16
C PRO A 13 14.74 -24.60 29.36
N VAL A 14 13.44 -24.86 29.41
CA VAL A 14 12.79 -25.55 30.55
C VAL A 14 13.12 -27.05 30.56
N THR A 15 13.33 -27.64 29.38
CA THR A 15 13.62 -29.06 29.19
C THR A 15 14.40 -29.26 27.88
N THR A 16 14.71 -30.50 27.51
CA THR A 16 15.33 -30.86 26.24
C THR A 16 14.37 -31.67 25.36
N THR A 17 14.54 -31.55 24.03
CA THR A 17 13.82 -32.39 23.05
C THR A 17 13.97 -33.87 23.39
N TYR A 18 15.21 -34.33 23.62
CA TYR A 18 15.49 -35.73 23.95
C TYR A 18 14.68 -36.22 25.16
N SER A 19 14.61 -35.44 26.24
CA SER A 19 13.86 -35.82 27.44
C SER A 19 12.36 -35.98 27.17
N ILE A 20 11.78 -35.10 26.34
CA ILE A 20 10.37 -35.19 25.95
C ILE A 20 10.15 -36.46 25.11
N MET A 21 10.96 -36.65 24.07
CA MET A 21 10.81 -37.77 23.13
C MET A 21 11.03 -39.12 23.81
N GLN A 22 12.00 -39.21 24.73
CA GLN A 22 12.26 -40.42 25.51
C GLN A 22 11.03 -40.88 26.30
N GLU A 23 10.29 -39.95 26.89
CA GLU A 23 9.13 -40.28 27.73
C GLU A 23 7.98 -40.95 26.94
N PHE A 24 7.84 -40.57 25.68
CA PHE A 24 6.82 -41.10 24.76
C PHE A 24 7.35 -42.24 23.87
N ASP A 25 8.58 -42.72 24.10
CA ASP A 25 9.29 -43.68 23.25
C ASP A 25 9.39 -43.25 21.78
N LEU A 26 9.60 -41.95 21.54
CA LEU A 26 9.70 -41.31 20.22
C LEU A 26 11.16 -41.00 19.82
N LEU A 27 12.14 -41.66 20.45
CA LEU A 27 13.53 -41.53 20.02
C LEU A 27 13.84 -42.33 18.75
N ASP A 28 13.07 -43.36 18.43
CA ASP A 28 13.29 -44.27 17.29
C ASP A 28 11.96 -44.72 16.66
N GLY A 29 12.04 -45.33 15.48
CA GLY A 29 10.89 -45.98 14.82
C GLY A 29 10.10 -45.08 13.86
N HIS A 30 10.62 -43.88 13.57
CA HIS A 30 10.07 -42.93 12.60
C HIS A 30 11.19 -42.30 11.74
N PRO A 31 10.88 -41.74 10.56
CA PRO A 31 11.88 -41.21 9.62
C PRO A 31 12.79 -40.11 10.18
N TRP A 32 12.32 -39.38 11.19
CA TRP A 32 13.00 -38.21 11.77
C TRP A 32 13.79 -38.52 13.05
N THR A 33 14.17 -39.77 13.28
CA THR A 33 14.99 -40.23 14.42
C THR A 33 16.23 -39.34 14.65
N LYS A 34 16.89 -38.90 13.57
CA LYS A 34 18.06 -38.01 13.67
C LYS A 34 17.73 -36.62 14.24
N VAL A 35 16.51 -36.13 14.01
CA VAL A 35 16.04 -34.84 14.53
C VAL A 35 15.78 -34.97 16.03
N THR A 36 15.07 -36.00 16.47
CA THR A 36 14.69 -36.19 17.88
C THR A 36 15.87 -36.51 18.79
N GLN A 37 16.95 -37.10 18.24
CA GLN A 37 18.17 -37.43 18.99
C GLN A 37 19.25 -36.33 18.92
N SER A 38 19.12 -35.33 18.06
CA SER A 38 20.16 -34.32 17.89
C SER A 38 20.20 -33.32 19.05
N ALA A 39 21.40 -33.02 19.53
CA ALA A 39 21.64 -31.99 20.54
C ALA A 39 21.36 -30.56 20.03
N VAL A 40 21.34 -30.37 18.70
CA VAL A 40 21.00 -29.09 18.05
C VAL A 40 19.50 -28.82 18.10
N THR A 41 18.67 -29.86 18.17
CA THR A 41 17.22 -29.70 18.11
C THR A 41 16.67 -29.11 19.40
N ASN A 42 16.32 -27.83 19.38
CA ASN A 42 15.60 -27.18 20.47
C ASN A 42 14.11 -26.96 20.16
N TYR A 43 13.64 -27.29 18.95
CA TYR A 43 12.27 -27.09 18.48
C TYR A 43 11.20 -27.52 19.49
N TYR A 44 11.25 -28.78 19.92
CA TYR A 44 10.23 -29.34 20.82
C TYR A 44 10.39 -28.82 22.26
N ALA A 45 11.61 -28.46 22.68
CA ALA A 45 11.83 -27.79 23.95
C ALA A 45 11.24 -26.37 23.96
N CYS A 46 11.35 -25.64 22.84
CA CYS A 46 10.76 -24.32 22.65
C CYS A 46 9.23 -24.40 22.64
N LEU A 47 8.66 -25.36 21.89
CA LEU A 47 7.22 -25.62 21.85
C LEU A 47 6.68 -25.96 23.24
N TYR A 48 7.38 -26.84 23.97
CA TYR A 48 7.04 -27.15 25.37
C TYR A 48 7.06 -25.90 26.25
N GLY A 49 8.12 -25.09 26.16
CA GLY A 49 8.29 -23.90 26.99
C GLY A 49 7.16 -22.88 26.80
N ILE A 50 6.79 -22.60 25.55
CA ILE A 50 5.66 -21.72 25.25
C ILE A 50 4.35 -22.33 25.73
N ALA A 51 4.06 -23.56 25.33
CA ALA A 51 2.78 -24.20 25.67
C ALA A 51 2.60 -24.32 27.19
N ARG A 52 3.67 -24.63 27.93
CA ARG A 52 3.63 -24.81 29.38
C ARG A 52 3.26 -23.53 30.15
N GLU A 53 3.67 -22.36 29.66
CA GLU A 53 3.33 -21.07 30.27
C GLU A 53 1.80 -20.83 30.24
N GLU A 54 1.11 -21.33 29.22
CA GLU A 54 -0.36 -21.24 29.10
C GLU A 54 -1.12 -22.17 30.05
N ARG A 55 -0.43 -23.14 30.66
CA ARG A 55 -1.01 -24.21 31.49
C ARG A 55 -2.22 -24.87 30.83
N PRO A 56 -2.07 -25.40 29.60
CA PRO A 56 -3.18 -25.93 28.84
C PRO A 56 -3.74 -27.19 29.51
N LYS A 57 -4.99 -27.48 29.20
CA LYS A 57 -5.67 -28.72 29.56
C LYS A 57 -6.20 -29.44 28.32
N LYS A 58 -6.64 -28.66 27.34
CA LYS A 58 -7.23 -29.11 26.08
C LYS A 58 -6.44 -28.53 24.91
N VAL A 59 -5.93 -29.39 24.04
CA VAL A 59 -5.13 -29.01 22.87
C VAL A 59 -5.73 -29.59 21.60
N LEU A 60 -5.74 -28.77 20.55
CA LEU A 60 -6.06 -29.19 19.19
C LEU A 60 -4.81 -29.03 18.33
N GLU A 61 -4.52 -30.02 17.49
CA GLU A 61 -3.37 -30.04 16.59
C GLU A 61 -3.81 -30.41 15.18
N VAL A 62 -3.34 -29.63 14.21
CA VAL A 62 -3.44 -29.91 12.78
C VAL A 62 -2.02 -30.17 12.27
N GLY A 63 -1.80 -31.33 11.64
CA GLY A 63 -0.46 -31.76 11.21
C GLY A 63 0.26 -32.61 12.26
N VAL A 64 -0.34 -33.73 12.68
CA VAL A 64 0.22 -34.61 13.73
C VAL A 64 1.50 -35.32 13.29
N ALA A 65 1.58 -35.67 12.00
CA ALA A 65 2.63 -36.50 11.43
C ALA A 65 2.89 -37.78 12.25
N PHE A 66 4.07 -37.92 12.87
CA PHE A 66 4.47 -39.07 13.71
C PHE A 66 4.33 -38.79 15.22
N GLY A 67 3.76 -37.64 15.63
CA GLY A 67 3.31 -37.37 17.00
C GLY A 67 4.29 -36.66 17.93
N MET A 68 5.39 -36.08 17.43
CA MET A 68 6.40 -35.43 18.28
C MET A 68 5.89 -34.11 18.89
N SER A 69 5.24 -33.27 18.08
CA SER A 69 4.50 -32.07 18.49
C SER A 69 3.37 -32.43 19.46
N GLY A 70 2.52 -33.39 19.10
CA GLY A 70 1.43 -33.85 19.97
C GLY A 70 1.89 -34.36 21.33
N SER A 71 2.94 -35.18 21.39
CA SER A 71 3.56 -35.61 22.64
C SER A 71 4.09 -34.43 23.47
N THR A 72 4.70 -33.44 22.81
CA THR A 72 5.21 -32.23 23.44
C THR A 72 4.08 -31.40 24.06
N LEU A 73 3.01 -31.18 23.32
CA LEU A 73 1.84 -30.42 23.75
C LEU A 73 1.09 -31.14 24.89
N ILE A 74 0.87 -32.46 24.79
CA ILE A 74 0.26 -33.26 25.86
C ILE A 74 1.10 -33.17 27.15
N LYS A 75 2.43 -33.24 27.06
CA LYS A 75 3.33 -33.12 28.21
C LYS A 75 3.26 -31.74 28.87
N SER A 76 2.93 -30.69 28.12
CA SER A 76 2.79 -29.32 28.64
C SER A 76 1.54 -29.12 29.50
N CYS A 77 0.54 -30.00 29.37
CA CYS A 77 -0.74 -29.89 30.05
C CYS A 77 -0.67 -30.23 31.54
N GLU A 78 -1.33 -29.42 32.37
CA GLU A 78 -1.44 -29.70 33.82
C GLU A 78 -2.75 -29.12 34.40
N PRO A 79 -3.80 -29.96 34.59
CA PRO A 79 -3.90 -31.37 34.19
C PRO A 79 -4.18 -31.57 32.69
N PHE A 80 -3.80 -32.73 32.15
CA PHE A 80 -4.18 -33.16 30.78
C PHE A 80 -5.63 -33.66 30.72
N GLU A 81 -6.48 -32.97 29.97
CA GLU A 81 -7.91 -33.28 29.82
C GLU A 81 -8.28 -33.79 28.43
N LEU A 82 -7.79 -33.15 27.36
CA LEU A 82 -8.13 -33.53 25.99
C LEU A 82 -7.02 -33.16 25.00
N TYR A 83 -6.75 -34.05 24.05
CA TYR A 83 -5.96 -33.79 22.86
C TYR A 83 -6.74 -34.28 21.63
N VAL A 84 -6.83 -33.43 20.61
CA VAL A 84 -7.41 -33.77 19.31
C VAL A 84 -6.35 -33.52 18.25
N GLY A 85 -5.91 -34.56 17.56
CA GLY A 85 -4.97 -34.48 16.44
C GLY A 85 -5.65 -34.77 15.11
N ILE A 86 -5.40 -33.93 14.10
CA ILE A 86 -5.93 -34.06 12.74
C ILE A 86 -4.75 -34.15 11.77
N ASP A 87 -4.77 -35.14 10.87
CA ASP A 87 -3.70 -35.36 9.88
C ASP A 87 -4.26 -36.05 8.64
N LEU A 88 -3.58 -35.91 7.49
CA LEU A 88 -3.92 -36.62 6.25
C LEU A 88 -3.42 -38.08 6.23
N ALA A 89 -2.55 -38.45 7.16
CA ALA A 89 -1.92 -39.76 7.31
C ALA A 89 -1.10 -40.22 6.08
N ILE A 90 -0.47 -39.27 5.38
CA ILE A 90 0.25 -39.46 4.11
C ILE A 90 1.79 -39.54 4.24
N PHE A 91 2.36 -39.08 5.35
CA PHE A 91 3.82 -38.99 5.50
C PHE A 91 4.52 -40.33 5.53
N GLY A 92 3.86 -41.37 6.05
CA GLY A 92 4.37 -42.74 6.02
C GLY A 92 4.74 -43.20 4.61
N PRO A 93 3.73 -43.28 3.71
CA PRO A 93 3.94 -43.57 2.29
C PRO A 93 4.92 -42.65 1.57
N GLN A 94 4.85 -41.33 1.79
CA GLN A 94 5.76 -40.35 1.16
C GLN A 94 7.23 -40.59 1.51
N ASN A 95 7.51 -41.02 2.75
CA ASN A 95 8.86 -41.34 3.20
C ASN A 95 9.26 -42.80 2.90
N GLY A 96 8.51 -43.50 2.05
CA GLY A 96 8.80 -44.88 1.64
C GLY A 96 8.58 -45.92 2.73
N THR A 97 7.81 -45.59 3.78
CA THR A 97 7.50 -46.50 4.88
C THR A 97 6.08 -47.08 4.74
N GLN A 98 5.88 -48.34 5.13
CA GLN A 98 4.52 -48.92 5.21
C GLN A 98 3.76 -48.52 6.49
N VAL A 99 4.36 -47.66 7.32
CA VAL A 99 3.81 -47.26 8.61
C VAL A 99 2.87 -46.09 8.40
N ASN A 100 1.59 -46.25 8.74
CA ASN A 100 0.67 -45.12 8.81
C ASN A 100 1.12 -44.18 9.96
N ASN A 101 1.51 -42.95 9.63
CA ASN A 101 2.10 -42.02 10.59
C ASN A 101 1.12 -41.64 11.71
N LEU A 102 -0.16 -41.43 11.38
CA LEU A 102 -1.18 -41.07 12.36
C LEU A 102 -1.45 -42.22 13.36
N GLU A 103 -1.53 -43.47 12.87
CA GLU A 103 -1.68 -44.64 13.73
C GLU A 103 -0.41 -44.90 14.56
N PHE A 104 0.78 -44.61 14.02
CA PHE A 104 2.02 -44.64 14.80
C PHE A 104 1.98 -43.64 15.96
N ALA A 105 1.64 -42.37 15.69
CA ALA A 105 1.53 -41.31 16.68
C ALA A 105 0.53 -41.69 17.80
N LYS A 106 -0.66 -42.13 17.38
CA LYS A 106 -1.72 -42.61 18.28
C LYS A 106 -1.24 -43.73 19.19
N ASN A 107 -0.55 -44.74 18.66
CA ASN A 107 -0.04 -45.85 19.46
C ASN A 107 0.98 -45.39 20.51
N LYS A 108 1.90 -44.50 20.15
CA LYS A 108 2.91 -43.95 21.08
C LYS A 108 2.25 -43.15 22.21
N ILE A 109 1.35 -42.24 21.87
CA ILE A 109 0.63 -41.41 22.85
C ILE A 109 -0.31 -42.26 23.72
N HIS A 110 -1.05 -43.23 23.15
CA HIS A 110 -1.92 -44.12 23.92
C HIS A 110 -1.15 -45.02 24.88
N ASN A 111 0.05 -45.48 24.51
CA ASN A 111 0.91 -46.24 25.42
C ASN A 111 1.40 -45.37 26.58
N TRP A 112 1.79 -44.13 26.31
CA TRP A 112 2.11 -43.17 27.37
C TRP A 112 0.90 -42.91 28.28
N CYS A 113 -0.31 -42.72 27.74
CA CYS A 113 -1.53 -42.56 28.52
C CYS A 113 -1.76 -43.76 29.45
N LYS A 114 -1.64 -45.00 28.93
CA LYS A 114 -1.78 -46.23 29.73
C LYS A 114 -0.76 -46.29 30.86
N ARG A 115 0.52 -45.97 30.59
CA ARG A 115 1.57 -45.93 31.63
C ARG A 115 1.28 -44.93 32.74
N ASN A 116 0.60 -43.82 32.41
CA ASN A 116 0.26 -42.75 33.34
C ASN A 116 -1.18 -42.85 33.90
N ASN A 117 -1.88 -43.98 33.68
CA ASN A 117 -3.26 -44.19 34.11
C ASN A 117 -4.26 -43.14 33.58
N ILE A 118 -4.04 -42.67 32.36
CA ILE A 118 -4.89 -41.70 31.67
C ILE A 118 -5.76 -42.46 30.65
N PRO A 119 -7.09 -42.25 30.62
CA PRO A 119 -7.95 -42.85 29.60
C PRO A 119 -7.50 -42.45 28.19
N THR A 120 -7.31 -43.43 27.30
CA THR A 120 -6.89 -43.18 25.91
C THR A 120 -7.93 -42.39 25.12
N THR A 121 -9.18 -42.37 25.57
CA THR A 121 -10.25 -41.52 25.02
C THR A 121 -9.98 -40.03 25.15
N ARG A 122 -9.02 -39.60 25.99
CA ARG A 122 -8.56 -38.20 26.07
C ARG A 122 -7.60 -37.80 24.96
N ALA A 123 -7.07 -38.75 24.18
CA ALA A 123 -6.19 -38.46 23.05
C ALA A 123 -6.81 -39.03 21.77
N MET A 124 -7.47 -38.17 21.01
CA MET A 124 -8.24 -38.50 19.82
C MET A 124 -7.46 -38.13 18.56
N PHE A 125 -7.57 -38.95 17.51
CA PHE A 125 -6.84 -38.79 16.26
C PHE A 125 -7.78 -39.01 15.09
N PHE A 126 -7.77 -38.10 14.13
CA PHE A 126 -8.67 -38.11 12.99
C PHE A 126 -7.88 -38.00 11.69
N ASN A 127 -8.09 -38.97 10.80
CA ASN A 127 -7.60 -38.90 9.43
C ASN A 127 -8.56 -38.00 8.63
N ALA A 128 -8.21 -36.72 8.49
CA ALA A 128 -9.10 -35.73 7.91
C ALA A 128 -8.32 -34.65 7.16
N ASN A 129 -8.96 -34.14 6.11
CA ASN A 129 -8.47 -33.00 5.36
C ASN A 129 -9.05 -31.69 5.93
N THR A 130 -8.18 -30.72 6.20
CA THR A 130 -8.54 -29.41 6.76
C THR A 130 -8.65 -28.31 5.71
N GLN A 131 -8.24 -28.60 4.47
CA GLN A 131 -8.15 -27.65 3.37
C GLN A 131 -9.41 -27.63 2.50
N PRO A 132 -9.59 -26.61 1.63
CA PRO A 132 -10.70 -26.53 0.69
C PRO A 132 -10.78 -27.73 -0.26
N VAL A 133 -11.93 -27.89 -0.90
CA VAL A 133 -12.21 -29.00 -1.81
C VAL A 133 -11.11 -29.12 -2.88
N GLY A 134 -10.53 -30.32 -3.00
CA GLY A 134 -9.49 -30.61 -3.98
C GLY A 134 -8.09 -30.12 -3.59
N GLN A 135 -7.86 -29.75 -2.32
CA GLN A 135 -6.52 -29.46 -1.80
C GLN A 135 -6.09 -30.48 -0.75
N GLY A 136 -4.80 -30.77 -0.66
CA GLY A 136 -4.22 -31.76 0.25
C GLY A 136 -3.11 -31.15 1.12
N ASP A 137 -1.97 -31.82 1.22
CA ASP A 137 -0.75 -31.25 1.82
C ASP A 137 -0.02 -30.30 0.85
N ASN A 138 1.29 -30.10 1.05
CA ASN A 138 2.12 -29.23 0.22
C ASN A 138 2.15 -29.64 -1.26
N ASP A 139 2.04 -30.95 -1.54
CA ASP A 139 2.01 -31.52 -2.89
C ASP A 139 0.58 -31.89 -3.31
N ASP A 140 -0.43 -31.41 -2.56
CA ASP A 140 -1.83 -31.75 -2.69
C ASP A 140 -2.11 -33.26 -2.68
N LEU A 141 -1.36 -34.02 -1.89
CA LEU A 141 -1.67 -35.42 -1.59
C LEU A 141 -2.73 -35.51 -0.49
N GLY A 142 -3.56 -36.55 -0.52
CA GLY A 142 -4.66 -36.73 0.44
C GLY A 142 -5.91 -35.87 0.17
N GLN A 143 -6.09 -35.35 -1.05
CA GLN A 143 -7.33 -34.65 -1.46
C GLN A 143 -8.59 -35.51 -1.35
N ASP A 144 -8.43 -36.83 -1.40
CA ASP A 144 -9.46 -37.86 -1.29
C ASP A 144 -9.80 -38.22 0.17
N VAL A 145 -8.99 -37.76 1.13
CA VAL A 145 -9.30 -37.90 2.57
C VAL A 145 -10.54 -37.05 2.89
N PRO A 146 -11.53 -37.58 3.64
CA PRO A 146 -12.73 -36.84 4.02
C PRO A 146 -12.40 -35.52 4.71
N ARG A 147 -13.18 -34.48 4.45
CA ARG A 147 -12.98 -33.19 5.13
C ARG A 147 -13.36 -33.30 6.60
N PHE A 148 -12.72 -32.52 7.45
CA PHE A 148 -12.97 -32.57 8.90
C PHE A 148 -14.44 -32.33 9.26
N GLN A 149 -15.16 -31.49 8.50
CA GLN A 149 -16.59 -31.22 8.70
C GLN A 149 -17.49 -32.43 8.38
N GLU A 150 -16.98 -33.38 7.61
CA GLU A 150 -17.71 -34.58 7.19
C GLU A 150 -17.59 -35.72 8.20
N ILE A 151 -16.74 -35.56 9.22
CA ILE A 151 -16.50 -36.56 10.26
C ILE A 151 -17.37 -36.22 11.49
N PRO A 152 -18.48 -36.94 11.73
CA PRO A 152 -19.43 -36.55 12.77
C PRO A 152 -18.85 -36.59 14.19
N GLU A 153 -17.95 -37.54 14.46
CA GLU A 153 -17.29 -37.67 15.76
C GLU A 153 -16.36 -36.47 16.04
N LEU A 154 -15.59 -36.04 15.04
CA LEU A 154 -14.73 -34.86 15.16
C LEU A 154 -15.55 -33.59 15.36
N MET A 155 -16.58 -33.38 14.54
CA MET A 155 -17.47 -32.22 14.69
C MET A 155 -18.21 -32.22 16.03
N SER A 156 -18.58 -33.39 16.56
CA SER A 156 -19.15 -33.51 17.90
C SER A 156 -18.19 -32.99 18.97
N VAL A 157 -16.91 -33.36 18.90
CA VAL A 157 -15.90 -32.87 19.86
C VAL A 157 -15.67 -31.37 19.68
N LEU A 158 -15.45 -30.89 18.46
CA LEU A 158 -15.19 -29.48 18.17
C LEU A 158 -16.36 -28.57 18.62
N ASN A 159 -17.60 -29.01 18.42
CA ASN A 159 -18.77 -28.22 18.82
C ASN A 159 -18.97 -28.14 20.34
N ASN A 160 -18.56 -29.18 21.08
CA ASN A 160 -18.77 -29.29 22.52
C ASN A 160 -17.59 -28.80 23.36
N GLU A 161 -16.42 -28.63 22.74
CA GLU A 161 -15.18 -28.29 23.44
C GLU A 161 -14.66 -26.90 23.05
N ARG A 162 -13.80 -26.36 23.91
CA ARG A 162 -12.95 -25.21 23.61
C ARG A 162 -11.53 -25.55 24.02
N PHE A 163 -10.58 -25.16 23.19
CA PHE A 163 -9.18 -25.51 23.35
C PHE A 163 -8.40 -24.37 23.96
N ASP A 164 -7.45 -24.70 24.83
CA ASP A 164 -6.53 -23.73 25.42
C ASP A 164 -5.43 -23.36 24.43
N ILE A 165 -4.98 -24.36 23.65
CA ILE A 165 -3.99 -24.22 22.59
C ILE A 165 -4.52 -24.84 21.30
N ILE A 166 -4.29 -24.15 20.18
CA ILE A 166 -4.35 -24.73 18.84
C ILE A 166 -2.95 -24.68 18.24
N PHE A 167 -2.45 -25.81 17.76
CA PHE A 167 -1.17 -25.91 17.04
C PHE A 167 -1.43 -26.27 15.58
N ILE A 168 -0.82 -25.55 14.64
CA ILE A 168 -1.01 -25.74 13.20
C ILE A 168 0.34 -25.93 12.52
N ASP A 169 0.54 -27.12 12.00
CA ASP A 169 1.66 -27.55 11.14
C ASP A 169 1.12 -28.37 9.96
N GLY A 170 0.07 -27.82 9.32
CA GLY A 170 -0.66 -28.45 8.22
C GLY A 170 -0.03 -28.17 6.85
N LYS A 171 -0.80 -27.53 5.96
CA LYS A 171 -0.34 -27.16 4.63
C LYS A 171 0.41 -25.83 4.67
N HIS A 172 1.65 -25.82 4.17
CA HIS A 172 2.53 -24.64 4.13
C HIS A 172 2.44 -23.83 2.83
N THR A 173 1.91 -24.40 1.74
CA THR A 173 1.78 -23.71 0.44
C THR A 173 0.50 -22.88 0.33
N GLY A 174 0.58 -21.78 -0.42
CA GLY A 174 -0.53 -20.87 -0.71
C GLY A 174 -1.23 -20.35 0.54
N LEU A 175 -2.56 -20.57 0.62
CA LEU A 175 -3.39 -20.16 1.75
C LEU A 175 -3.56 -21.26 2.82
N GLY A 176 -2.71 -22.30 2.81
CA GLY A 176 -2.85 -23.48 3.67
C GLY A 176 -3.02 -23.15 5.15
N LEU A 177 -2.03 -22.45 5.71
CA LEU A 177 -2.06 -22.00 7.11
C LEU A 177 -3.23 -21.05 7.40
N TYR A 178 -3.57 -20.14 6.48
CA TYR A 178 -4.70 -19.22 6.66
C TYR A 178 -6.03 -19.97 6.77
N ASN A 179 -6.24 -20.98 5.92
CA ASN A 179 -7.44 -21.82 5.95
C ASN A 179 -7.56 -22.58 7.28
N ASP A 180 -6.46 -23.17 7.74
CA ASP A 180 -6.42 -23.90 9.02
C ASP A 180 -6.71 -22.96 10.19
N LEU A 181 -6.08 -21.78 10.22
CA LEU A 181 -6.34 -20.77 11.25
C LEU A 181 -7.82 -20.36 11.27
N CYS A 182 -8.39 -20.00 10.12
CA CYS A 182 -9.81 -19.62 10.03
C CYS A 182 -10.75 -20.77 10.43
N ALA A 183 -10.45 -22.00 10.03
CA ALA A 183 -11.26 -23.17 10.33
C ALA A 183 -11.29 -23.48 11.83
N PHE A 184 -10.16 -23.34 12.52
CA PHE A 184 -10.02 -23.78 13.90
C PHE A 184 -10.06 -22.67 14.95
N TRP A 185 -9.85 -21.41 14.56
CA TRP A 185 -9.95 -20.24 15.45
C TRP A 185 -11.24 -20.14 16.27
N PRO A 186 -12.43 -20.48 15.73
CA PRO A 186 -13.67 -20.47 16.53
C PRO A 186 -13.65 -21.41 17.74
N TYR A 187 -12.83 -22.47 17.70
CA TYR A 187 -12.72 -23.46 18.77
C TYR A 187 -11.66 -23.09 19.82
N LEU A 188 -10.82 -22.08 19.57
CA LEU A 188 -9.91 -21.54 20.56
C LEU A 188 -10.67 -20.73 21.60
N LYS A 189 -10.40 -20.96 22.89
CA LYS A 189 -11.02 -20.18 23.97
C LYS A 189 -10.56 -18.71 23.93
N PRO A 190 -11.35 -17.76 24.43
CA PRO A 190 -10.88 -16.40 24.73
C PRO A 190 -9.65 -16.45 25.64
N GLY A 191 -8.60 -15.68 25.30
CA GLY A 191 -7.31 -15.72 25.98
C GLY A 191 -6.40 -16.90 25.60
N GLY A 192 -6.89 -17.85 24.81
CA GLY A 192 -6.13 -19.01 24.33
C GLY A 192 -5.05 -18.65 23.32
N LEU A 193 -4.15 -19.59 23.06
CA LEU A 193 -2.99 -19.43 22.20
C LEU A 193 -3.08 -20.30 20.93
N ALA A 194 -2.97 -19.67 19.77
CA ALA A 194 -2.65 -20.38 18.53
C ALA A 194 -1.14 -20.32 18.26
N ILE A 195 -0.55 -21.46 17.89
CA ILE A 195 0.85 -21.60 17.52
C ILE A 195 0.88 -22.17 16.10
N CYS A 196 1.62 -21.54 15.21
CA CYS A 196 1.74 -21.88 13.80
C CYS A 196 3.19 -22.25 13.51
N ASP A 197 3.42 -23.35 12.83
CA ASP A 197 4.77 -23.78 12.48
C ASP A 197 5.27 -23.17 11.16
N ASP A 198 6.59 -23.18 11.00
CA ASP A 198 7.26 -22.97 9.73
C ASP A 198 7.01 -21.59 9.08
N LEU A 199 7.05 -20.51 9.88
CA LEU A 199 6.90 -19.11 9.45
C LEU A 199 8.17 -18.56 8.75
N HIS A 200 8.64 -19.30 7.76
CA HIS A 200 9.82 -18.95 6.97
C HIS A 200 9.50 -17.81 6.02
N ASP A 201 10.15 -16.66 6.22
CA ASP A 201 9.99 -15.51 5.34
C ASP A 201 10.62 -15.76 3.96
N ALA A 202 10.03 -15.13 2.94
CA ALA A 202 10.43 -15.32 1.54
C ALA A 202 11.86 -14.84 1.23
N VAL A 203 12.45 -13.99 2.08
CA VAL A 203 13.74 -13.34 1.83
C VAL A 203 14.87 -14.19 2.40
N THR A 204 14.79 -14.51 3.68
CA THR A 204 15.79 -15.28 4.42
C THR A 204 15.88 -16.71 3.89
N TYR A 205 14.73 -17.33 3.58
CA TYR A 205 14.65 -18.74 3.24
C TYR A 205 14.46 -19.01 1.74
N LYS A 206 14.75 -18.01 0.90
CA LYS A 206 14.66 -18.11 -0.55
C LYS A 206 15.48 -19.28 -1.09
N GLY A 207 14.82 -20.26 -1.72
CA GLY A 207 15.48 -21.43 -2.29
C GLY A 207 15.89 -22.50 -1.27
N VAL A 208 15.58 -22.31 0.01
CA VAL A 208 15.73 -23.33 1.07
C VAL A 208 14.47 -24.19 1.14
N PHE A 209 13.30 -23.54 1.18
CA PHE A 209 12.00 -24.18 1.11
C PHE A 209 11.23 -23.65 -0.10
N SER A 210 10.57 -24.54 -0.85
CA SER A 210 9.77 -24.16 -2.03
C SER A 210 8.57 -23.28 -1.68
N TRP A 211 8.10 -23.37 -0.44
CA TRP A 211 6.94 -22.67 0.12
C TRP A 211 7.32 -21.46 1.01
N ALA A 212 8.61 -21.12 1.13
CA ALA A 212 9.04 -19.98 1.94
C ALA A 212 8.31 -18.69 1.51
N GLY A 213 7.68 -18.00 2.47
CA GLY A 213 6.83 -16.83 2.26
C GLY A 213 5.32 -17.12 2.30
N ASP A 214 4.87 -18.32 1.96
CA ASP A 214 3.43 -18.63 1.88
C ASP A 214 2.80 -18.73 3.29
N THR A 215 3.48 -19.40 4.23
CA THR A 215 3.07 -19.48 5.64
C THR A 215 3.11 -18.10 6.31
N GLU A 216 4.17 -17.32 6.10
CA GLU A 216 4.26 -15.95 6.61
C GLU A 216 3.11 -15.08 6.07
N THR A 217 2.85 -15.13 4.77
CA THR A 217 1.75 -14.39 4.13
C THR A 217 0.39 -14.81 4.70
N SER A 218 0.17 -16.11 4.84
CA SER A 218 -1.05 -16.69 5.44
C SER A 218 -1.27 -16.21 6.88
N PHE A 219 -0.21 -16.21 7.69
CA PHE A 219 -0.26 -15.76 9.08
C PHE A 219 -0.53 -14.26 9.18
N GLN A 220 0.21 -13.44 8.42
CA GLN A 220 0.01 -11.98 8.41
C GLN A 220 -1.40 -11.60 7.93
N ARG A 221 -1.94 -12.33 6.96
CA ARG A 221 -3.35 -12.18 6.53
C ARG A 221 -4.30 -12.49 7.68
N PHE A 222 -4.11 -13.62 8.36
CA PHE A 222 -4.96 -14.00 9.49
C PHE A 222 -4.95 -12.94 10.60
N ILE A 223 -3.77 -12.46 11.01
CA ILE A 223 -3.62 -11.40 12.02
C ILE A 223 -4.42 -10.15 11.64
N ARG A 224 -4.30 -9.73 10.37
CA ARG A 224 -4.96 -8.54 9.84
C ARG A 224 -6.48 -8.66 9.86
N GLU A 225 -7.02 -9.76 9.37
CA GLU A 225 -8.47 -9.99 9.29
C GLU A 225 -9.12 -10.24 10.68
N HIS A 226 -8.33 -10.70 11.66
CA HIS A 226 -8.81 -11.04 13.00
C HIS A 226 -8.25 -10.11 14.09
N VAL A 227 -7.69 -8.95 13.72
CA VAL A 227 -6.97 -8.05 14.64
C VAL A 227 -7.81 -7.66 15.86
N ASN A 228 -9.12 -7.45 15.69
CA ASN A 228 -10.04 -7.09 16.77
C ASN A 228 -10.28 -8.22 17.78
N CYS A 229 -9.95 -9.45 17.41
CA CYS A 229 -10.08 -10.64 18.24
C CYS A 229 -8.71 -11.15 18.72
N ILE A 230 -7.62 -10.42 18.48
CA ILE A 230 -6.25 -10.78 18.84
C ILE A 230 -5.72 -9.77 19.86
N SER A 231 -5.09 -10.27 20.93
CA SER A 231 -4.56 -9.44 22.02
C SER A 231 -3.04 -9.33 22.05
N ASP A 232 -2.32 -10.28 21.45
CA ASP A 232 -0.87 -10.26 21.28
C ASP A 232 -0.53 -11.21 20.13
N PHE A 233 0.54 -10.93 19.37
CA PHE A 233 1.07 -11.85 18.36
C PHE A 233 2.57 -11.62 18.15
N ALA A 234 3.28 -12.64 17.69
CA ALA A 234 4.70 -12.55 17.38
C ALA A 234 5.13 -13.64 16.39
N ILE A 235 6.23 -13.41 15.68
CA ILE A 235 7.00 -14.47 15.01
C ILE A 235 8.26 -14.70 15.84
N TRP A 236 8.50 -15.94 16.26
CA TRP A 236 9.64 -16.34 17.06
C TRP A 236 10.62 -17.16 16.23
N ASP A 237 11.63 -16.48 15.69
CA ASP A 237 12.68 -17.05 14.82
C ASP A 237 13.86 -17.58 15.63
N PHE A 238 13.63 -18.67 16.34
CA PHE A 238 14.63 -19.32 17.21
C PHE A 238 14.55 -20.85 17.25
N PRO A 239 13.34 -21.47 17.32
CA PRO A 239 13.22 -22.92 17.33
C PRO A 239 13.94 -23.50 16.12
N ARG A 240 14.61 -24.64 16.30
CA ARG A 240 15.42 -25.25 15.25
C ARG A 240 15.53 -26.76 15.37
N VAL A 241 15.79 -27.34 14.21
CA VAL A 241 16.18 -28.72 13.96
C VAL A 241 17.52 -28.72 13.20
N PRO A 242 18.20 -29.87 12.98
CA PRO A 242 19.44 -29.89 12.23
C PRO A 242 19.23 -29.52 10.75
N PRO A 243 20.19 -28.85 10.10
CA PRO A 243 21.52 -28.44 10.60
C PRO A 243 21.46 -27.23 11.57
N ASP A 244 22.49 -26.98 12.38
CA ASP A 244 22.54 -25.86 13.35
C ASP A 244 22.69 -24.46 12.70
N GLU A 245 22.57 -24.42 11.38
CA GLU A 245 22.66 -23.23 10.55
C GLU A 245 21.26 -22.70 10.25
N MET A 246 21.17 -21.60 9.51
CA MET A 246 19.91 -20.95 9.14
C MET A 246 18.87 -21.92 8.58
N ASN A 247 19.27 -22.92 7.78
CA ASN A 247 18.34 -23.90 7.18
C ASN A 247 17.64 -24.82 8.20
N GLY A 248 18.15 -24.89 9.43
CA GLY A 248 17.54 -25.63 10.52
C GLY A 248 16.55 -24.84 11.35
N LEU A 249 16.48 -23.51 11.20
CA LEU A 249 15.49 -22.67 11.90
C LEU A 249 14.08 -23.07 11.49
N ARG A 250 13.14 -22.96 12.43
CA ARG A 250 11.73 -23.34 12.31
C ARG A 250 10.91 -22.27 13.06
N PRO A 251 10.65 -21.11 12.44
CA PRO A 251 10.07 -19.98 13.13
C PRO A 251 8.61 -20.26 13.54
N PHE A 252 8.24 -19.95 14.77
CA PHE A 252 6.84 -20.09 15.23
C PHE A 252 6.06 -18.79 15.08
N GLY A 253 4.88 -18.85 14.50
CA GLY A 253 3.85 -17.80 14.60
C GLY A 253 3.03 -17.98 15.87
N LEU A 254 2.93 -16.96 16.71
CA LEU A 254 2.20 -16.97 17.98
C LEU A 254 1.04 -15.98 17.90
N VAL A 255 -0.18 -16.41 18.26
CA VAL A 255 -1.38 -15.55 18.26
C VAL A 255 -2.21 -15.77 19.50
N ARG A 256 -2.44 -14.73 20.29
CA ARG A 256 -3.31 -14.79 21.46
C ARG A 256 -4.70 -14.27 21.15
N LYS A 257 -5.72 -15.10 21.30
CA LYS A 257 -7.12 -14.68 21.18
C LYS A 257 -7.49 -13.73 22.32
N SER A 258 -8.20 -12.65 22.01
CA SER A 258 -8.68 -11.68 23.01
C SER A 258 -9.64 -12.34 23.99
N ALA A 259 -9.59 -11.93 25.26
CA ALA A 259 -10.49 -12.40 26.31
C ALA A 259 -11.95 -11.94 26.11
N GLU A 260 -12.18 -10.94 25.25
CA GLU A 260 -13.49 -10.33 25.00
C GLU A 260 -14.19 -10.90 23.74
N ALA A 261 -13.51 -11.78 22.99
CA ALA A 261 -13.93 -12.23 21.66
C ALA A 261 -15.29 -12.97 21.59
N ASP A 262 -15.78 -13.53 22.71
CA ASP A 262 -16.98 -14.40 22.73
C ASP A 262 -18.14 -13.84 23.62
N GLN A 263 -18.13 -12.56 24.05
CA GLN A 263 -19.21 -12.02 24.89
C GLN A 263 -20.49 -11.69 24.10
N PRO A 264 -21.69 -12.21 24.48
CA PRO A 264 -22.94 -11.87 23.82
C PRO A 264 -23.31 -10.40 24.10
N GLY A 265 -23.41 -9.59 23.05
CA GLY A 265 -23.52 -8.12 23.15
C GLY A 265 -22.29 -7.37 22.64
N HIS A 266 -21.20 -8.08 22.30
CA HIS A 266 -20.31 -7.65 21.23
C HIS A 266 -21.04 -7.86 19.89
N GLU A 267 -22.04 -7.00 19.63
CA GLU A 267 -22.20 -6.57 18.25
C GLU A 267 -20.82 -6.17 17.74
N VAL A 268 -20.55 -6.50 16.47
CA VAL A 268 -19.46 -5.90 15.70
C VAL A 268 -19.64 -4.39 15.84
N LYS A 269 -19.01 -3.81 16.86
CA LYS A 269 -18.62 -2.42 16.83
C LYS A 269 -17.58 -2.45 15.73
N THR A 270 -18.00 -2.05 14.54
CA THR A 270 -17.12 -1.42 13.58
C THR A 270 -16.53 -0.20 14.30
N THR A 271 -15.55 -0.44 15.16
CA THR A 271 -14.61 0.60 15.53
C THR A 271 -13.83 0.86 14.26
N ASN A 272 -14.33 1.82 13.50
CA ASN A 272 -13.50 2.77 12.79
C ASN A 272 -12.25 3.01 13.65
N ASP A 273 -11.10 2.48 13.22
CA ASP A 273 -9.76 3.10 13.31
C ASP A 273 -8.60 2.07 13.18
N SER A 274 -8.12 1.94 11.93
CA SER A 274 -6.77 1.57 11.44
C SER A 274 -6.02 0.33 11.96
N PRO A 275 -5.66 -0.62 11.07
CA PRO A 275 -4.45 -1.44 11.20
C PRO A 275 -3.27 -0.77 10.46
N ILE A 276 -2.33 -0.26 11.24
CA ILE A 276 -0.86 -0.16 11.00
C ILE A 276 -0.30 0.60 9.77
N PHE A 277 -1.01 0.96 8.70
CA PHE A 277 -0.38 1.75 7.60
C PHE A 277 -0.74 3.23 7.55
N PHE A 278 -1.89 3.66 8.06
CA PHE A 278 -2.33 5.07 7.98
C PHE A 278 -1.48 6.04 8.84
N GLN A 279 -0.91 5.53 9.93
CA GLN A 279 -0.21 6.32 10.94
C GLN A 279 1.28 6.50 10.63
N ASP A 280 1.86 5.70 9.72
CA ASP A 280 3.27 5.77 9.32
C ASP A 280 3.53 6.74 8.16
N PHE A 281 2.50 7.13 7.40
CA PHE A 281 2.56 8.22 6.39
C PHE A 281 2.49 9.62 6.98
N LEU A 282 2.13 9.72 8.25
CA LEU A 282 1.85 10.95 8.96
C LEU A 282 2.87 11.07 10.08
N GLY A 283 3.50 12.23 10.27
CA GLY A 283 4.11 12.50 11.57
C GLY A 283 2.97 12.39 12.60
N PHE A 284 2.86 11.28 13.34
CA PHE A 284 1.68 10.99 14.15
C PHE A 284 2.03 11.15 15.63
N ASP A 285 1.15 11.85 16.37
CA ASP A 285 1.21 11.89 17.83
C ASP A 285 0.39 10.73 18.39
N TRP A 286 1.11 9.66 18.69
CA TRP A 286 0.59 8.43 19.27
C TRP A 286 -0.06 8.61 20.64
N THR A 287 0.34 9.63 21.40
CA THR A 287 -0.23 9.86 22.74
C THR A 287 -1.64 10.44 22.66
N ASN A 288 -1.93 11.20 21.61
CA ASN A 288 -3.20 11.92 21.46
C ASN A 288 -4.06 11.44 20.29
N ASN A 289 -3.62 10.39 19.56
CA ASN A 289 -4.26 9.88 18.34
C ASN A 289 -4.50 10.98 17.29
N ARG A 290 -3.49 11.82 17.04
CA ARG A 290 -3.58 13.00 16.16
C ARG A 290 -2.45 13.07 15.15
N ILE A 291 -2.72 13.69 14.01
CA ILE A 291 -1.70 14.10 13.03
C ILE A 291 -0.88 15.24 13.64
N LYS A 292 0.45 15.10 13.64
CA LYS A 292 1.40 16.14 14.04
C LYS A 292 1.59 17.10 12.87
N LEU A 293 1.19 18.33 13.09
CA LEU A 293 1.46 19.45 12.18
C LEU A 293 2.56 20.33 12.79
N PRO A 294 3.34 21.07 11.97
CA PRO A 294 4.26 22.09 12.47
C PRO A 294 3.56 23.08 13.40
N GLN A 295 4.27 23.60 14.40
CA GLN A 295 3.68 24.40 15.49
C GLN A 295 3.04 25.70 14.97
N GLU A 296 3.56 26.24 13.87
CA GLU A 296 3.06 27.42 13.18
C GLU A 296 1.71 27.20 12.48
N VAL A 297 1.34 25.93 12.22
CA VAL A 297 0.11 25.59 11.51
C VAL A 297 -1.10 25.77 12.41
N LYS A 298 -2.05 26.58 11.96
CA LYS A 298 -3.34 26.85 12.62
C LYS A 298 -4.52 26.45 11.77
N ARG A 299 -4.32 26.33 10.46
CA ARG A 299 -5.38 26.15 9.45
C ARG A 299 -5.03 24.97 8.57
N VAL A 300 -6.04 24.20 8.19
CA VAL A 300 -5.88 23.00 7.36
C VAL A 300 -6.84 23.03 6.19
N TRP A 301 -6.30 22.75 5.01
CA TRP A 301 -7.05 22.47 3.80
C TRP A 301 -6.95 21.00 3.43
N LEU A 302 -8.01 20.47 2.83
CA LEU A 302 -8.04 19.16 2.19
C LEU A 302 -8.06 19.35 0.67
N ASP A 303 -7.26 18.56 -0.05
CA ASP A 303 -7.18 18.57 -1.51
C ASP A 303 -7.35 17.13 -2.02
N VAL A 304 -8.56 16.77 -2.46
CA VAL A 304 -8.90 15.42 -2.94
C VAL A 304 -8.88 15.40 -4.46
N GLY A 305 -8.11 14.49 -5.04
CA GLY A 305 -7.78 14.54 -6.47
C GLY A 305 -6.78 15.67 -6.72
N ALA A 306 -5.68 15.65 -5.97
CA ALA A 306 -4.76 16.77 -5.91
C ALA A 306 -3.95 16.92 -7.21
N ASN A 307 -3.72 15.85 -7.97
CA ASN A 307 -2.78 15.79 -9.08
C ASN A 307 -1.40 16.31 -8.68
N GLU A 308 -0.98 17.49 -9.16
CA GLU A 308 0.27 18.12 -8.75
C GLU A 308 0.02 19.28 -7.76
N ALA A 309 -1.17 19.35 -7.15
CA ALA A 309 -1.64 20.33 -6.17
C ALA A 309 -1.56 21.78 -6.69
N GLU A 310 -1.73 21.98 -8.00
CA GLU A 310 -1.59 23.28 -8.65
C GLU A 310 -2.56 24.32 -8.11
N THR A 311 -3.75 23.87 -7.69
CA THR A 311 -4.82 24.75 -7.20
C THR A 311 -4.62 25.22 -5.76
N THR A 312 -3.88 24.47 -4.95
CA THR A 312 -3.74 24.73 -3.51
C THR A 312 -2.34 25.17 -3.10
N THR A 313 -1.30 24.80 -3.88
CA THR A 313 0.10 25.20 -3.65
C THR A 313 0.30 26.72 -3.51
N PRO A 314 -0.32 27.60 -4.32
CA PRO A 314 -0.13 29.06 -4.18
C PRO A 314 -0.54 29.60 -2.80
N ALA A 315 -1.61 29.07 -2.22
CA ALA A 315 -2.04 29.46 -0.88
C ALA A 315 -1.07 28.95 0.20
N LEU A 316 -0.59 27.70 0.05
CA LEU A 316 0.41 27.13 0.96
C LEU A 316 1.70 27.96 1.02
N GLN A 317 2.14 28.46 -0.14
CA GLN A 317 3.36 29.25 -0.28
C GLN A 317 3.21 30.66 0.32
N SER A 318 2.03 31.27 0.19
CA SER A 318 1.78 32.63 0.68
C SER A 318 1.41 32.70 2.16
N GLU A 319 0.80 31.65 2.70
CA GLU A 319 0.27 31.63 4.06
C GLU A 319 1.07 30.68 4.94
N GLN A 320 1.83 31.20 5.93
CA GLN A 320 2.76 30.40 6.74
C GLN A 320 2.07 29.47 7.76
N ASP A 321 0.84 29.77 8.16
CA ASP A 321 0.06 29.03 9.16
C ASP A 321 -0.91 28.00 8.56
N LEU A 322 -0.83 27.77 7.23
CA LEU A 322 -1.66 26.81 6.51
C LEU A 322 -0.94 25.46 6.34
N ALA A 323 -1.65 24.35 6.49
CA ALA A 323 -1.21 23.05 5.97
C ALA A 323 -2.23 22.49 4.98
N ILE A 324 -1.75 21.71 4.02
CA ILE A 324 -2.59 20.99 3.06
C ILE A 324 -2.41 19.50 3.29
N ILE A 325 -3.55 18.79 3.38
CA ILE A 325 -3.59 17.33 3.27
C ILE A 325 -4.11 16.98 1.88
N ALA A 326 -3.22 16.51 1.02
CA ALA A 326 -3.51 16.18 -0.37
C ALA A 326 -3.70 14.68 -0.54
N PHE A 327 -4.69 14.27 -1.31
CA PHE A 327 -4.99 12.88 -1.66
C PHE A 327 -4.81 12.70 -3.16
N GLU A 328 -3.87 11.84 -3.55
CA GLU A 328 -3.56 11.57 -4.96
C GLU A 328 -3.28 10.08 -5.16
N PRO A 329 -4.19 9.32 -5.80
CA PRO A 329 -4.03 7.88 -6.00
C PRO A 329 -3.04 7.50 -7.11
N LEU A 330 -2.75 8.36 -8.08
CA LEU A 330 -1.80 8.03 -9.15
C LEU A 330 -0.36 8.15 -8.62
N PRO A 331 0.43 7.06 -8.62
CA PRO A 331 1.76 7.08 -8.01
C PRO A 331 2.70 8.14 -8.61
N ASP A 332 2.67 8.32 -9.93
CA ASP A 332 3.51 9.30 -10.63
C ASP A 332 3.11 10.76 -10.37
N LYS A 333 1.87 11.00 -9.94
CA LYS A 333 1.39 12.33 -9.54
C LYS A 333 1.67 12.59 -8.08
N TRP A 334 1.36 11.60 -7.24
CA TRP A 334 1.66 11.65 -5.82
C TRP A 334 3.15 11.87 -5.54
N GLU A 335 4.04 11.22 -6.29
CA GLU A 335 5.49 11.42 -6.14
C GLU A 335 5.91 12.89 -6.29
N LYS A 336 5.22 13.66 -7.14
CA LYS A 336 5.49 15.09 -7.31
C LYS A 336 5.00 15.95 -6.15
N LEU A 337 4.10 15.42 -5.31
CA LEU A 337 3.61 16.08 -4.10
C LEU A 337 4.51 15.79 -2.91
N VAL A 338 5.07 14.58 -2.85
CA VAL A 338 6.01 14.18 -1.78
C VAL A 338 7.20 15.14 -1.83
N ASN A 339 7.56 15.71 -0.67
CA ASN A 339 8.63 16.71 -0.50
C ASN A 339 8.41 18.08 -1.18
N LYS A 340 7.27 18.32 -1.83
CA LYS A 340 7.00 19.62 -2.48
C LYS A 340 6.96 20.78 -1.48
N HIS A 341 6.51 20.53 -0.25
CA HIS A 341 6.52 21.52 0.82
C HIS A 341 6.39 20.85 2.21
N PRO A 342 7.08 21.32 3.28
CA PRO A 342 7.04 20.69 4.61
C PRO A 342 5.65 20.74 5.30
N ARG A 343 4.80 21.68 4.89
CA ARG A 343 3.39 21.81 5.32
C ARG A 343 2.38 21.16 4.36
N LEU A 344 2.85 20.45 3.33
CA LEU A 344 2.03 19.63 2.43
C LEU A 344 2.20 18.16 2.81
N ILE A 345 1.12 17.52 3.22
CA ILE A 345 1.07 16.10 3.53
C ILE A 345 0.35 15.39 2.39
N ALA A 346 1.09 14.61 1.59
CA ALA A 346 0.55 13.90 0.45
C ALA A 346 0.23 12.44 0.80
N LEU A 347 -1.00 12.02 0.56
CA LEU A 347 -1.53 10.70 0.87
C LEU A 347 -1.84 9.95 -0.44
N PRO A 348 -1.27 8.74 -0.68
CA PRO A 348 -1.42 8.01 -1.94
C PRO A 348 -2.74 7.23 -1.99
N PHE A 349 -3.85 7.90 -1.71
CA PHE A 349 -5.17 7.27 -1.59
C PHE A 349 -6.19 7.98 -2.48
N ALA A 350 -7.04 7.19 -3.13
CA ALA A 350 -8.34 7.67 -3.57
C ALA A 350 -9.24 7.85 -2.34
N VAL A 351 -10.24 8.72 -2.46
CA VAL A 351 -11.21 8.95 -1.39
C VAL A 351 -12.59 8.53 -1.88
N SER A 352 -13.33 7.80 -1.06
CA SER A 352 -14.69 7.36 -1.40
C SER A 352 -15.51 7.06 -0.14
N SER A 353 -16.76 6.64 -0.31
CA SER A 353 -17.64 6.18 0.77
C SER A 353 -17.23 4.82 1.36
N ILE A 354 -16.32 4.11 0.70
CA ILE A 354 -15.75 2.85 1.18
C ILE A 354 -14.27 3.04 1.57
N ALA A 355 -13.76 2.12 2.38
CA ALA A 355 -12.33 1.99 2.66
C ALA A 355 -11.84 0.63 2.13
N GLY A 356 -10.59 0.55 1.66
CA GLY A 356 -10.01 -0.67 1.13
C GLY A 356 -9.14 -0.42 -0.09
N VAL A 357 -9.30 -1.24 -1.13
CA VAL A 357 -8.69 -1.05 -2.46
C VAL A 357 -9.78 -1.06 -3.50
N ALA A 358 -9.57 -0.29 -4.54
CA ALA A 358 -10.38 -0.38 -5.73
C ALA A 358 -9.49 -0.26 -6.97
N ALA A 359 -10.02 -0.78 -8.09
CA ALA A 359 -9.49 -0.44 -9.40
C ALA A 359 -9.70 1.05 -9.66
N PHE A 360 -8.66 1.70 -10.17
CA PHE A 360 -8.64 3.10 -10.56
C PHE A 360 -8.30 3.18 -12.04
N ASN A 361 -9.20 3.79 -12.81
CA ASN A 361 -9.10 3.93 -14.25
C ASN A 361 -8.17 5.11 -14.55
N ARG A 362 -6.93 4.82 -14.95
CA ARG A 362 -6.00 5.82 -15.45
C ARG A 362 -6.30 6.09 -16.91
N THR A 363 -6.58 7.34 -17.23
CA THR A 363 -6.80 7.85 -18.57
C THR A 363 -5.52 8.42 -19.17
N ALA A 364 -5.44 8.49 -20.51
CA ALA A 364 -4.29 9.10 -21.18
C ALA A 364 -4.10 10.57 -20.78
N ASN A 365 -5.21 11.29 -20.59
CA ASN A 365 -5.25 12.57 -19.89
C ASN A 365 -5.51 12.33 -18.40
N ASN A 366 -4.46 12.34 -17.58
CA ASN A 366 -4.52 11.96 -16.16
C ASN A 366 -5.51 12.76 -15.32
N VAL A 367 -5.90 13.98 -15.73
CA VAL A 367 -6.88 14.79 -14.99
C VAL A 367 -8.29 14.18 -15.03
N SER A 368 -8.56 13.22 -15.92
CA SER A 368 -9.85 12.53 -16.06
C SER A 368 -9.83 11.11 -15.47
N SER A 369 -8.81 10.77 -14.69
CA SER A 369 -8.68 9.44 -14.09
C SER A 369 -9.59 9.31 -12.86
N SER A 370 -10.23 8.15 -12.69
CA SER A 370 -11.30 7.99 -11.70
C SER A 370 -11.42 6.56 -11.16
N LEU A 371 -12.02 6.43 -9.97
CA LEU A 371 -12.53 5.15 -9.46
C LEU A 371 -13.70 4.62 -10.31
N GLN A 372 -14.45 5.51 -10.95
CA GLN A 372 -15.61 5.15 -11.76
C GLN A 372 -15.21 4.87 -13.21
N SER A 373 -15.95 3.96 -13.84
CA SER A 373 -15.91 3.76 -15.29
C SER A 373 -16.66 4.91 -15.97
N PHE A 374 -16.37 5.13 -17.26
CA PHE A 374 -17.15 6.06 -18.06
C PHE A 374 -18.52 5.49 -18.44
N SER A 375 -19.55 6.34 -18.47
CA SER A 375 -20.85 6.01 -19.07
C SER A 375 -20.75 6.08 -20.60
N ASN A 376 -21.35 5.10 -21.28
CA ASN A 376 -21.43 5.11 -22.74
C ASN A 376 -22.21 6.33 -23.27
N GLU A 377 -23.32 6.68 -22.62
CA GLU A 377 -24.13 7.83 -22.94
C GLU A 377 -23.39 9.14 -22.63
N GLY A 378 -22.73 9.21 -21.48
CA GLY A 378 -21.90 10.36 -21.08
C GLY A 378 -20.76 10.62 -22.06
N LEU A 379 -20.02 9.59 -22.46
CA LEU A 379 -18.94 9.69 -23.46
C LEU A 379 -19.44 10.15 -24.82
N ALA A 380 -20.61 9.67 -25.25
CA ALA A 380 -21.20 10.07 -26.54
C ALA A 380 -21.62 11.55 -26.56
N GLU A 381 -21.97 12.12 -25.41
CA GLU A 381 -22.34 13.53 -25.24
C GLU A 381 -21.14 14.45 -24.97
N TRP A 382 -19.98 13.89 -24.61
CA TRP A 382 -18.80 14.67 -24.26
C TRP A 382 -18.16 15.29 -25.51
N LYS A 383 -17.92 16.62 -25.49
CA LYS A 383 -17.43 17.35 -26.67
C LYS A 383 -15.97 17.05 -26.98
N ASP A 384 -15.15 16.84 -25.95
CA ASP A 384 -13.72 16.57 -26.09
C ASP A 384 -13.34 15.24 -25.43
N THR A 385 -13.41 14.17 -26.22
CA THR A 385 -13.08 12.81 -25.76
C THR A 385 -11.59 12.49 -25.86
N ARG A 386 -10.74 13.45 -26.28
CA ARG A 386 -9.31 13.20 -26.45
C ARG A 386 -8.65 12.93 -25.11
N GLY A 387 -8.02 11.76 -24.99
CA GLY A 387 -7.33 11.38 -23.78
C GLY A 387 -8.23 10.75 -22.70
N LEU A 388 -9.52 10.57 -22.97
CA LEU A 388 -10.44 9.85 -22.08
C LEU A 388 -10.30 8.33 -22.19
N GLU A 389 -9.51 7.82 -23.14
CA GLU A 389 -9.23 6.40 -23.20
C GLU A 389 -8.53 5.93 -21.91
N ILE A 390 -9.05 4.85 -21.33
CA ILE A 390 -8.42 4.18 -20.20
C ILE A 390 -7.16 3.50 -20.75
N VAL A 391 -6.00 4.00 -20.32
CA VAL A 391 -4.69 3.47 -20.73
C VAL A 391 -4.17 2.40 -19.79
N GLU A 392 -4.68 2.39 -18.56
CA GLU A 392 -4.23 1.51 -17.48
C GLU A 392 -5.30 1.44 -16.38
N GLN A 393 -5.46 0.28 -15.76
CA GLN A 393 -6.19 0.14 -14.50
C GLN A 393 -5.18 -0.18 -13.41
N LEU A 394 -5.17 0.65 -12.36
CA LEU A 394 -4.28 0.53 -11.21
C LEU A 394 -5.08 0.09 -10.00
N LEU A 395 -4.54 -0.76 -9.14
CA LEU A 395 -5.09 -0.95 -7.79
C LEU A 395 -4.54 0.15 -6.90
N VAL A 396 -5.44 0.92 -6.29
CA VAL A 396 -5.08 2.05 -5.41
C VAL A 396 -5.73 1.88 -4.04
N GLY A 397 -5.09 2.42 -3.01
CA GLY A 397 -5.71 2.53 -1.70
C GLY A 397 -6.92 3.46 -1.75
N VAL A 398 -7.99 3.09 -1.05
CA VAL A 398 -9.19 3.90 -0.90
C VAL A 398 -9.45 4.13 0.57
N CYS A 399 -9.66 5.40 0.95
CA CYS A 399 -10.01 5.76 2.31
C CYS A 399 -11.29 6.61 2.37
N ARG A 400 -11.90 6.66 3.55
CA ARG A 400 -12.96 7.62 3.87
C ARG A 400 -12.33 8.90 4.39
N LEU A 401 -12.88 10.05 4.00
CA LEU A 401 -12.34 11.35 4.43
C LEU A 401 -12.50 11.58 5.94
N GLU A 402 -13.51 10.97 6.57
CA GLU A 402 -13.70 11.01 8.03
C GLU A 402 -12.47 10.46 8.79
N THR A 403 -11.78 9.45 8.25
CA THR A 403 -10.63 8.81 8.88
C THR A 403 -9.52 9.83 9.13
N VAL A 404 -9.26 10.68 8.14
CA VAL A 404 -8.24 11.74 8.22
C VAL A 404 -8.77 12.91 9.05
N ALA A 405 -9.99 13.36 8.75
CA ALA A 405 -10.59 14.51 9.41
C ALA A 405 -10.67 14.34 10.94
N ALA A 406 -10.96 13.13 11.43
CA ALA A 406 -11.04 12.81 12.86
C ALA A 406 -9.71 13.05 13.60
N ARG A 407 -8.58 12.89 12.91
CA ARG A 407 -7.23 12.93 13.50
C ARG A 407 -6.52 14.28 13.33
N LEU A 408 -7.12 15.22 12.60
CA LEU A 408 -6.52 16.54 12.43
C LEU A 408 -6.55 17.32 13.74
N PRO A 409 -5.42 17.96 14.14
CA PRO A 409 -5.32 18.71 15.39
C PRO A 409 -5.95 20.11 15.30
N VAL A 410 -6.95 20.30 14.44
CA VAL A 410 -7.70 21.55 14.26
C VAL A 410 -9.18 21.32 14.49
N GLU A 411 -9.89 22.28 15.07
CA GLU A 411 -11.33 22.14 15.30
C GLU A 411 -12.12 22.10 13.98
N ARG A 412 -11.71 22.93 13.02
CA ARG A 412 -12.38 23.12 11.72
C ARG A 412 -11.42 22.91 10.56
N ILE A 413 -11.96 22.37 9.47
CA ILE A 413 -11.30 22.27 8.18
C ILE A 413 -11.73 23.49 7.38
N GLU A 414 -10.80 24.38 7.09
CA GLU A 414 -11.12 25.67 6.51
C GLU A 414 -11.60 25.53 5.06
N PHE A 415 -10.96 24.65 4.29
CA PHE A 415 -11.30 24.44 2.89
C PHE A 415 -11.10 22.98 2.51
N ALA A 416 -12.03 22.44 1.73
CA ALA A 416 -11.88 21.14 1.09
C ALA A 416 -12.18 21.28 -0.40
N LYS A 417 -11.14 21.15 -1.23
CA LYS A 417 -11.26 20.97 -2.68
C LYS A 417 -11.45 19.48 -2.94
N ILE A 418 -12.50 19.14 -3.65
CA ILE A 418 -12.80 17.76 -4.06
C ILE A 418 -13.02 17.79 -5.56
N ASP A 419 -12.29 16.92 -6.22
CA ASP A 419 -12.24 16.78 -7.66
C ASP A 419 -11.82 15.34 -7.95
N ALA A 420 -12.73 14.42 -7.62
CA ALA A 420 -12.48 12.98 -7.69
C ALA A 420 -13.08 12.36 -8.96
N GLN A 421 -13.29 13.19 -9.98
CA GLN A 421 -13.75 12.84 -11.32
C GLN A 421 -14.94 11.86 -11.29
N GLY A 422 -16.09 12.35 -10.79
CA GLY A 422 -17.37 11.62 -10.74
C GLY A 422 -17.76 11.08 -9.35
N CYS A 423 -16.80 10.96 -8.43
CA CYS A 423 -17.03 10.50 -7.05
C CYS A 423 -17.24 11.62 -6.02
N ASP A 424 -17.31 12.88 -6.42
CA ASP A 424 -17.27 14.06 -5.56
C ASP A 424 -18.29 14.05 -4.42
N LEU A 425 -19.55 13.71 -4.73
CA LEU A 425 -20.60 13.63 -3.71
C LEU A 425 -20.35 12.48 -2.71
N ASP A 426 -19.77 11.37 -3.16
CA ASP A 426 -19.46 10.24 -2.29
C ASP A 426 -18.24 10.51 -1.40
N VAL A 427 -17.25 11.27 -1.90
CA VAL A 427 -16.17 11.83 -1.08
C VAL A 427 -16.77 12.71 0.02
N VAL A 428 -17.71 13.60 -0.30
CA VAL A 428 -18.38 14.44 0.70
C VAL A 428 -19.13 13.60 1.72
N LYS A 429 -19.91 12.59 1.30
CA LYS A 429 -20.62 11.67 2.21
C LYS A 429 -19.66 10.90 3.12
N SER A 430 -18.43 10.64 2.67
CA SER A 430 -17.41 9.93 3.45
C SER A 430 -16.90 10.70 4.68
N LEU A 431 -17.20 12.01 4.79
CA LEU A 431 -16.96 12.79 6.01
C LEU A 431 -17.92 12.44 7.16
N GLY A 432 -19.04 11.77 6.85
CA GLY A 432 -20.00 11.31 7.85
C GLY A 432 -20.46 12.42 8.79
N THR A 433 -20.31 12.19 10.09
CA THR A 433 -20.70 13.15 11.15
C THR A 433 -19.76 14.35 11.26
N LEU A 434 -18.59 14.32 10.60
CA LEU A 434 -17.59 15.38 10.63
C LEU A 434 -17.79 16.43 9.53
N LEU A 435 -18.70 16.22 8.57
CA LEU A 435 -19.02 17.20 7.52
C LEU A 435 -19.25 18.64 8.05
N PRO A 436 -19.94 18.87 9.19
CA PRO A 436 -20.13 20.22 9.75
C PRO A 436 -18.83 20.94 10.18
N ARG A 437 -17.70 20.24 10.28
CA ARG A 437 -16.38 20.84 10.58
C ARG A 437 -15.77 21.55 9.37
N VAL A 438 -16.26 21.31 8.17
CA VAL A 438 -15.76 21.96 6.94
C VAL A 438 -16.41 23.32 6.78
N ASP A 439 -15.61 24.37 6.56
CA ASP A 439 -16.09 25.73 6.34
C ASP A 439 -16.52 25.96 4.88
N VAL A 440 -15.64 25.66 3.94
CA VAL A 440 -15.88 25.84 2.51
C VAL A 440 -15.57 24.55 1.76
N LEU A 441 -16.50 24.11 0.92
CA LEU A 441 -16.34 22.98 -0.01
C LEU A 441 -16.29 23.51 -1.44
N LYS A 442 -15.35 23.03 -2.24
CA LYS A 442 -15.36 23.23 -3.70
C LYS A 442 -15.41 21.85 -4.36
N LEU A 443 -16.44 21.62 -5.17
CA LEU A 443 -16.75 20.34 -5.81
C LEU A 443 -16.87 20.53 -7.32
N GLU A 444 -16.54 19.51 -8.10
CA GLU A 444 -16.82 19.48 -9.53
C GLU A 444 -18.06 18.64 -9.84
N VAL A 445 -18.86 19.09 -10.81
CA VAL A 445 -20.01 18.33 -11.29
C VAL A 445 -20.23 18.53 -12.78
N ALA A 446 -20.53 17.45 -13.49
CA ALA A 446 -20.96 17.52 -14.88
C ALA A 446 -22.43 17.99 -14.97
N VAL A 447 -22.69 18.92 -15.90
CA VAL A 447 -24.02 19.49 -16.17
C VAL A 447 -24.61 19.08 -17.51
N THR A 448 -24.01 18.06 -18.11
CA THR A 448 -24.56 17.33 -19.26
C THR A 448 -25.81 16.55 -18.88
N LYS A 449 -26.59 16.14 -19.89
CA LYS A 449 -27.81 15.36 -19.67
C LYS A 449 -27.47 13.98 -19.10
N SER A 450 -26.43 13.35 -19.63
CA SER A 450 -25.86 12.11 -19.12
C SER A 450 -24.54 12.40 -18.40
N GLN A 451 -24.32 11.79 -17.24
CA GLN A 451 -23.07 11.97 -16.48
C GLN A 451 -21.92 11.26 -17.19
N LEU A 452 -20.73 11.87 -17.20
CA LEU A 452 -19.55 11.29 -17.85
C LEU A 452 -19.13 9.97 -17.21
N TYR A 453 -19.24 9.87 -15.88
CA TYR A 453 -18.88 8.69 -15.10
C TYR A 453 -20.13 7.91 -14.65
N GLU A 454 -20.04 6.58 -14.62
CA GLU A 454 -21.10 5.69 -14.16
C GLU A 454 -21.42 5.94 -12.69
N GLY A 455 -22.70 6.22 -12.40
CA GLY A 455 -23.14 6.53 -11.03
C GLY A 455 -22.71 7.91 -10.54
N GLY A 456 -22.17 8.76 -11.42
CA GLY A 456 -21.86 10.16 -11.10
C GLY A 456 -23.10 10.92 -10.61
N ALA A 457 -22.93 11.76 -9.60
CA ALA A 457 -24.03 12.53 -9.03
C ALA A 457 -24.40 13.72 -9.91
N THR A 458 -25.69 13.98 -10.08
CA THR A 458 -26.18 15.18 -10.74
C THR A 458 -25.97 16.43 -9.89
N ARG A 459 -25.99 17.60 -10.53
CA ARG A 459 -25.96 18.92 -9.86
C ARG A 459 -27.09 19.04 -8.85
N GLU A 460 -28.28 18.55 -9.18
CA GLU A 460 -29.46 18.58 -8.32
C GLU A 460 -29.28 17.72 -7.07
N GLU A 461 -28.77 16.50 -7.20
CA GLU A 461 -28.50 15.61 -6.07
C GLU A 461 -27.44 16.21 -5.14
N MET A 462 -26.33 16.70 -5.71
CA MET A 462 -25.25 17.32 -4.95
C MET A 462 -25.74 18.56 -4.18
N THR A 463 -26.45 19.45 -4.86
CA THR A 463 -26.99 20.68 -4.25
C THR A 463 -28.03 20.34 -3.18
N THR A 464 -28.95 19.43 -3.46
CA THR A 464 -30.00 19.01 -2.50
C THR A 464 -29.37 18.42 -1.25
N TYR A 465 -28.37 17.54 -1.41
CA TYR A 465 -27.67 16.94 -0.28
C TYR A 465 -27.00 18.01 0.60
N LEU A 466 -26.21 18.92 0.01
CA LEU A 466 -25.46 19.92 0.77
C LEU A 466 -26.35 20.97 1.44
N LEU A 467 -27.40 21.43 0.75
CA LEU A 467 -28.40 22.33 1.35
C LEU A 467 -29.05 21.67 2.58
N SER A 468 -29.41 20.38 2.48
CA SER A 468 -30.00 19.63 3.61
C SER A 468 -29.04 19.48 4.80
N ARG A 469 -27.72 19.60 4.58
CA ARG A 469 -26.67 19.51 5.60
C ARG A 469 -26.22 20.86 6.14
N GLY A 470 -26.88 21.95 5.75
CA GLY A 470 -26.62 23.30 6.27
C GLY A 470 -25.53 24.06 5.51
N PHE A 471 -25.27 23.72 4.25
CA PHE A 471 -24.44 24.52 3.36
C PHE A 471 -25.32 25.42 2.48
N LYS A 472 -24.75 26.50 1.96
CA LYS A 472 -25.34 27.33 0.89
C LYS A 472 -24.40 27.34 -0.31
N LEU A 473 -24.95 27.33 -1.52
CA LEU A 473 -24.16 27.53 -2.74
C LEU A 473 -23.74 29.02 -2.83
N ALA A 474 -22.44 29.28 -2.97
CA ALA A 474 -21.85 30.62 -2.93
C ALA A 474 -21.21 31.06 -4.26
N SER A 475 -20.63 30.13 -5.03
CA SER A 475 -20.05 30.39 -6.35
C SER A 475 -20.30 29.22 -7.31
N VAL A 476 -20.38 29.53 -8.60
CA VAL A 476 -20.45 28.57 -9.71
C VAL A 476 -19.48 29.06 -10.80
N GLU A 477 -18.60 28.17 -11.25
CA GLU A 477 -17.63 28.45 -12.30
C GLU A 477 -17.74 27.38 -13.39
N ASN A 478 -18.00 27.78 -14.63
CA ASN A 478 -18.06 26.84 -15.76
C ASN A 478 -16.65 26.43 -16.21
N GLN A 479 -16.51 25.16 -16.61
CA GLN A 479 -15.29 24.59 -17.16
C GLN A 479 -15.63 23.56 -18.26
N THR A 480 -14.60 22.99 -18.88
CA THR A 480 -14.70 21.90 -19.87
C THR A 480 -15.76 22.16 -20.95
N ASN A 481 -15.63 23.27 -21.67
CA ASN A 481 -16.57 23.69 -22.72
C ASN A 481 -18.04 23.79 -22.25
N ASP A 482 -18.24 24.29 -21.03
CA ASP A 482 -19.53 24.41 -20.33
C ASP A 482 -20.21 23.06 -20.03
N GLN A 483 -19.47 21.96 -20.00
CA GLN A 483 -19.98 20.64 -19.63
C GLN A 483 -19.78 20.32 -18.15
N GLU A 484 -18.89 21.04 -17.47
CA GLU A 484 -18.62 20.89 -16.03
C GLU A 484 -18.72 22.22 -15.31
N GLN A 485 -19.02 22.13 -14.02
CA GLN A 485 -19.08 23.28 -13.13
C GLN A 485 -18.39 23.00 -11.81
N ASN A 486 -17.56 23.95 -11.42
CA ASN A 486 -16.98 24.03 -10.09
C ASN A 486 -17.95 24.78 -9.16
N LEU A 487 -18.53 24.06 -8.21
CA LEU A 487 -19.49 24.57 -7.23
C LEU A 487 -18.80 24.83 -5.90
N THR A 488 -18.89 26.06 -5.39
CA THR A 488 -18.38 26.38 -4.05
C THR A 488 -19.53 26.54 -3.07
N PHE A 489 -19.50 25.78 -1.99
CA PHE A 489 -20.47 25.78 -0.91
C PHE A 489 -19.86 26.31 0.39
N VAL A 490 -20.63 27.12 1.11
CA VAL A 490 -20.25 27.72 2.39
C VAL A 490 -21.11 27.15 3.50
N ASN A 491 -20.50 26.70 4.59
CA ASN A 491 -21.20 26.17 5.75
C ASN A 491 -21.91 27.29 6.52
N THR A 492 -23.25 27.27 6.54
CA THR A 492 -24.06 28.32 7.18
C THR A 492 -24.02 28.27 8.71
N ARG A 493 -23.54 27.16 9.28
CA ARG A 493 -23.41 26.98 10.73
C ARG A 493 -22.03 27.38 11.24
N SER A 494 -21.11 27.70 10.33
CA SER A 494 -19.77 28.14 10.66
C SER A 494 -19.70 29.67 10.74
N PRO A 495 -19.24 30.25 11.85
CA PRO A 495 -19.07 31.70 11.96
C PRO A 495 -17.92 32.22 11.08
N SER A 496 -16.94 31.38 10.72
CA SER A 496 -15.76 31.75 9.92
C SER A 496 -15.90 31.48 8.43
N ALA A 497 -16.90 30.69 8.00
CA ALA A 497 -16.93 30.20 6.61
C ALA A 497 -17.15 31.29 5.56
N GLN A 498 -17.88 32.37 5.89
CA GLN A 498 -18.06 33.49 4.98
C GLN A 498 -16.74 34.26 4.77
N ASP A 499 -16.02 34.58 5.85
CA ASP A 499 -14.72 35.25 5.79
C ASP A 499 -13.68 34.39 5.05
N THR A 500 -13.70 33.07 5.30
CA THR A 500 -12.87 32.10 4.56
C THR A 500 -13.15 32.16 3.06
N PHE A 501 -14.42 32.14 2.66
CA PHE A 501 -14.80 32.23 1.25
C PHE A 501 -14.34 33.53 0.59
N GLU A 502 -14.50 34.67 1.26
CA GLU A 502 -14.05 35.97 0.76
C GLU A 502 -12.53 36.03 0.60
N ARG A 503 -11.78 35.45 1.55
CA ARG A 503 -10.33 35.33 1.43
C ARG A 503 -9.90 34.39 0.30
N LEU A 504 -10.59 33.27 0.09
CA LEU A 504 -10.32 32.37 -1.04
C LEU A 504 -10.52 33.08 -2.38
N ILE A 505 -11.53 33.94 -2.50
CA ILE A 505 -11.72 34.81 -3.68
C ILE A 505 -10.56 35.82 -3.79
N GLY A 506 -10.15 36.44 -2.68
CA GLY A 506 -9.03 37.39 -2.65
C GLY A 506 -7.69 36.77 -3.06
N LEU A 507 -7.40 35.54 -2.66
CA LEU A 507 -6.21 34.79 -3.07
C LEU A 507 -6.19 34.53 -4.59
N ARG A 508 -7.36 34.36 -5.23
CA ARG A 508 -7.45 34.30 -6.71
C ARG A 508 -7.13 35.64 -7.38
N GLN A 509 -7.22 36.75 -6.67
CA GLN A 509 -6.95 38.10 -7.18
C GLN A 509 -5.51 38.58 -6.94
N VAL A 510 -4.67 37.82 -6.21
CA VAL A 510 -3.22 38.04 -6.18
C VAL A 510 -2.64 37.59 -7.52
N LYS A 511 -2.69 38.47 -8.52
CA LYS A 511 -1.91 38.32 -9.76
C LYS A 511 -0.43 38.24 -9.39
N ALA A 512 0.20 37.11 -9.65
CA ALA A 512 1.64 37.10 -9.89
C ALA A 512 1.92 38.06 -11.07
N PRO A 513 2.93 38.96 -10.99
CA PRO A 513 3.28 39.81 -12.11
C PRO A 513 3.63 38.96 -13.34
N ALA A 514 3.14 39.37 -14.51
CA ALA A 514 3.36 38.65 -15.77
C ALA A 514 4.86 38.61 -16.11
N LEU A 515 5.32 37.51 -16.72
CA LEU A 515 6.71 37.33 -17.17
C LEU A 515 7.20 38.46 -18.10
N GLU A 516 6.24 39.17 -18.71
CA GLU A 516 6.40 40.35 -19.56
C GLU A 516 7.19 41.49 -18.89
N GLU A 517 7.19 41.58 -17.56
CA GLU A 517 7.88 42.64 -16.81
C GLU A 517 9.43 42.48 -16.73
N LEU A 518 9.99 41.40 -17.30
CA LEU A 518 11.44 41.07 -17.23
C LEU A 518 12.08 40.79 -18.59
N THR A 519 11.35 41.01 -19.68
CA THR A 519 11.88 40.82 -21.03
C THR A 519 12.66 42.06 -21.48
N ALA A 520 13.76 41.87 -22.20
CA ALA A 520 14.48 42.99 -22.80
C ALA A 520 13.72 43.46 -24.06
N THR A 521 13.47 44.75 -24.16
CA THR A 521 12.70 45.34 -25.28
C THR A 521 13.58 45.67 -26.50
N SER A 522 14.91 45.56 -26.35
CA SER A 522 15.87 45.71 -27.44
C SER A 522 17.12 44.85 -27.25
N GLU A 523 17.83 44.55 -28.35
CA GLU A 523 19.11 43.81 -28.32
C GLU A 523 20.19 44.53 -27.48
N SER A 524 20.15 45.86 -27.45
CA SER A 524 21.07 46.68 -26.64
C SER A 524 20.79 46.56 -25.14
N GLU A 525 19.53 46.40 -24.75
CA GLU A 525 19.09 46.18 -23.38
C GLU A 525 19.38 44.75 -22.93
N TYR A 526 19.18 43.77 -23.82
CA TYR A 526 19.60 42.39 -23.59
C TYR A 526 21.08 42.29 -23.25
N LYS A 527 21.96 42.86 -24.09
CA LYS A 527 23.41 42.80 -23.86
C LYS A 527 23.81 43.41 -22.51
N ARG A 528 23.16 44.51 -22.11
CA ARG A 528 23.40 45.15 -20.81
C ARG A 528 22.93 44.28 -19.64
N LEU A 529 21.71 43.74 -19.70
CA LEU A 529 21.14 42.91 -18.63
C LEU A 529 21.82 41.53 -18.54
N ALA A 530 22.21 40.94 -19.66
CA ALA A 530 23.00 39.72 -19.73
C ALA A 530 24.37 39.91 -19.07
N ALA A 531 25.07 41.00 -19.39
CA ALA A 531 26.36 41.33 -18.77
C ALA A 531 26.22 41.54 -17.25
N PHE A 532 25.18 42.25 -16.81
CA PHE A 532 24.90 42.47 -15.39
C PHE A 532 24.64 41.17 -14.62
N ASN A 533 23.80 40.28 -15.16
CA ASN A 533 23.56 38.98 -14.53
C ASN A 533 24.80 38.09 -14.55
N MET A 534 25.65 38.18 -15.59
CA MET A 534 26.93 37.46 -15.63
C MET A 534 27.95 37.97 -14.63
N GLU A 535 27.99 39.27 -14.35
CA GLU A 535 28.82 39.78 -13.24
C GLU A 535 28.32 39.27 -11.88
N LYS A 536 27.01 39.21 -11.66
CA LYS A 536 26.43 38.61 -10.44
C LYS A 536 26.75 37.12 -10.31
N ILE A 537 26.60 36.36 -11.40
CA ILE A 537 26.92 34.93 -11.42
C ILE A 537 28.42 34.69 -11.22
N LYS A 538 29.29 35.53 -11.79
CA LYS A 538 30.73 35.44 -11.52
C LYS A 538 31.08 35.77 -10.07
N ALA A 539 30.38 36.72 -9.45
CA ALA A 539 30.57 37.07 -8.05
C ALA A 539 30.02 36.01 -7.09
N ASN A 540 28.92 35.33 -7.46
CA ASN A 540 28.33 34.22 -6.72
C ASN A 540 27.73 33.16 -7.67
N PRO A 541 28.50 32.12 -8.03
CA PRO A 541 28.04 31.06 -8.94
C PRO A 541 26.87 30.23 -8.42
N HIS A 542 26.56 30.31 -7.12
CA HIS A 542 25.47 29.59 -6.48
C HIS A 542 24.23 30.48 -6.23
N ASP A 543 24.11 31.65 -6.88
CA ASP A 543 22.92 32.50 -6.79
C ASP A 543 21.81 32.00 -7.74
N PRO A 544 20.77 31.30 -7.25
CA PRO A 544 19.72 30.76 -8.11
C PRO A 544 18.91 31.87 -8.80
N VAL A 545 18.76 33.03 -8.15
CA VAL A 545 17.97 34.14 -8.68
C VAL A 545 18.66 34.75 -9.89
N ALA A 546 19.98 34.89 -9.84
CA ALA A 546 20.77 35.39 -10.96
C ALA A 546 20.75 34.42 -12.16
N TRP A 547 20.80 33.11 -11.90
CA TRP A 547 20.68 32.07 -12.93
C TRP A 547 19.28 32.00 -13.54
N THR A 548 18.22 32.06 -12.74
CA THR A 548 16.84 32.10 -13.25
C THR A 548 16.59 33.37 -14.07
N ALA A 549 17.04 34.54 -13.59
CA ALA A 549 16.90 35.79 -14.33
C ALA A 549 17.64 35.75 -15.68
N PHE A 550 18.83 35.16 -15.70
CA PHE A 550 19.60 35.01 -16.95
C PHE A 550 18.95 34.01 -17.91
N ALA A 551 18.39 32.90 -17.41
CA ALA A 551 17.66 31.93 -18.22
C ALA A 551 16.42 32.54 -18.88
N ILE A 552 15.62 33.30 -18.13
CA ILE A 552 14.44 34.01 -18.65
C ILE A 552 14.86 35.01 -19.74
N LEU A 553 15.91 35.77 -19.48
CA LEU A 553 16.42 36.77 -20.42
C LEU A 553 16.89 36.13 -21.73
N ALA A 554 17.70 35.07 -21.65
CA ALA A 554 18.20 34.34 -22.81
C ALA A 554 17.07 33.67 -23.61
N TYR A 555 16.09 33.08 -22.92
CA TYR A 555 14.89 32.50 -23.55
C TYR A 555 14.10 33.57 -24.33
N SER A 556 13.89 34.75 -23.74
CA SER A 556 13.13 35.84 -24.35
C SER A 556 13.74 36.38 -25.65
N GLN A 557 15.05 36.21 -25.86
CA GLN A 557 15.78 36.67 -27.04
C GLN A 557 16.12 35.54 -28.02
N GLY A 558 15.73 34.30 -27.74
CA GLY A 558 16.08 33.15 -28.57
C GLY A 558 17.58 32.79 -28.51
N ASP A 559 18.30 33.18 -27.47
CA ASP A 559 19.70 32.80 -27.25
C ASP A 559 19.77 31.41 -26.61
N ILE A 560 19.54 30.38 -27.43
CA ILE A 560 19.38 28.99 -27.02
C ILE A 560 20.62 28.46 -26.28
N HIS A 561 21.80 28.89 -26.69
CA HIS A 561 23.06 28.43 -26.10
C HIS A 561 23.17 28.88 -24.63
N ASN A 562 22.98 30.18 -24.37
CA ASN A 562 23.04 30.70 -23.01
C ASN A 562 21.84 30.28 -22.17
N PHE A 563 20.66 30.18 -22.78
CA PHE A 563 19.45 29.69 -22.13
C PHE A 563 19.67 28.27 -21.57
N THR A 564 20.16 27.34 -22.38
CA THR A 564 20.29 25.93 -21.97
C THR A 564 21.23 25.77 -20.77
N THR A 565 22.36 26.48 -20.79
CA THR A 565 23.32 26.44 -19.68
C THR A 565 22.76 27.12 -18.42
N ALA A 566 22.14 28.29 -18.58
CA ALA A 566 21.60 29.05 -17.46
C ALA A 566 20.41 28.35 -16.80
N PHE A 567 19.53 27.77 -17.61
CA PHE A 567 18.34 27.06 -17.18
C PHE A 567 18.70 25.80 -16.39
N LYS A 568 19.65 25.00 -16.88
CA LYS A 568 20.15 23.82 -16.15
C LYS A 568 20.77 24.20 -14.81
N GLN A 569 21.52 25.29 -14.73
CA GLN A 569 22.08 25.73 -13.46
C GLN A 569 21.07 26.36 -12.52
N ALA A 570 20.08 27.09 -13.04
CA ALA A 570 18.95 27.54 -12.25
C ALA A 570 18.18 26.36 -11.65
N GLN A 571 17.88 25.33 -12.44
CA GLN A 571 17.23 24.11 -11.97
C GLN A 571 18.05 23.35 -10.94
N ALA A 572 19.38 23.26 -11.13
CA ALA A 572 20.24 22.56 -10.19
C ALA A 572 20.35 23.27 -8.83
N LEU A 573 20.28 24.61 -8.83
CA LEU A 573 20.46 25.43 -7.62
C LEU A 573 19.15 25.69 -6.87
N ASP A 574 18.05 25.91 -7.59
CA ASP A 574 16.71 26.09 -7.03
C ASP A 574 15.65 25.64 -8.04
N PRO A 575 15.35 24.33 -8.11
CA PRO A 575 14.40 23.77 -9.07
C PRO A 575 12.97 24.26 -8.84
N TYR A 576 12.68 24.88 -7.70
CA TYR A 576 11.35 25.35 -7.33
C TYR A 576 11.21 26.88 -7.40
N HIS A 577 12.21 27.58 -7.94
CA HIS A 577 12.15 29.03 -8.07
C HIS A 577 10.90 29.42 -8.89
N PRO A 578 9.99 30.27 -8.37
CA PRO A 578 8.68 30.52 -8.98
C PRO A 578 8.75 30.97 -10.45
N ARG A 579 9.73 31.80 -10.79
CA ARG A 579 9.94 32.26 -12.17
C ARG A 579 10.57 31.20 -13.09
N LEU A 580 11.28 30.23 -12.52
CA LEU A 580 11.84 29.10 -13.28
C LEU A 580 10.74 28.11 -13.66
N LEU A 581 9.83 27.81 -12.71
CA LEU A 581 8.65 27.00 -12.96
C LEU A 581 7.68 27.68 -13.95
N GLN A 582 7.55 29.01 -13.88
CA GLN A 582 6.78 29.78 -14.87
C GLN A 582 7.41 29.70 -16.26
N LEU A 583 8.74 29.79 -16.35
CA LEU A 583 9.47 29.62 -17.61
C LEU A 583 9.29 28.21 -18.18
N GLU A 584 9.33 27.17 -17.33
CA GLU A 584 9.02 25.79 -17.71
C GLU A 584 7.60 25.64 -18.28
N ALA A 585 6.61 26.25 -17.63
CA ALA A 585 5.24 26.24 -18.11
C ALA A 585 5.12 26.91 -19.49
N CYS A 586 5.78 28.05 -19.71
CA CYS A 586 5.82 28.72 -21.01
C CYS A 586 6.52 27.88 -22.09
N ILE A 587 7.60 27.17 -21.74
CA ILE A 587 8.29 26.24 -22.65
C ILE A 587 7.35 25.10 -23.02
N ARG A 588 6.66 24.49 -22.05
CA ARG A 588 5.68 23.41 -22.28
C ARG A 588 4.54 23.85 -23.18
N GLU A 589 4.00 25.05 -22.96
CA GLU A 589 2.93 25.62 -23.79
C GLU A 589 3.40 25.84 -25.23
N ARG A 590 4.61 26.40 -25.42
CA ARG A 590 5.20 26.61 -26.75
C ARG A 590 5.53 25.29 -27.45
N SER A 591 6.05 24.29 -26.73
CA SER A 591 6.25 22.94 -27.26
C SER A 591 4.93 22.30 -27.69
N GLY A 592 3.86 22.50 -26.91
CA GLY A 592 2.50 22.07 -27.27
C GLY A 592 2.00 22.71 -28.57
N GLN A 593 2.21 24.02 -28.75
CA GLN A 593 1.82 24.75 -29.96
C GLN A 593 2.59 24.28 -31.21
N VAL A 594 3.91 24.09 -31.09
CA VAL A 594 4.75 23.57 -32.20
C VAL A 594 4.33 22.15 -32.60
N LEU A 595 4.00 21.30 -31.62
CA LEU A 595 3.49 19.95 -31.89
C LEU A 595 2.09 19.97 -32.55
N GLN A 596 1.25 20.93 -32.17
CA GLN A 596 -0.04 21.14 -32.81
C GLN A 596 0.10 21.59 -34.27
N GLU A 597 1.04 22.49 -34.55
CA GLU A 597 1.33 22.96 -35.91
C GLU A 597 1.96 21.86 -36.78
N ALA A 598 2.89 21.09 -36.22
CA ALA A 598 3.45 19.90 -36.89
C ALA A 598 2.35 18.87 -37.22
N GLY A 599 1.41 18.64 -36.29
CA GLY A 599 0.25 17.78 -36.51
C GLY A 599 -0.64 18.28 -37.66
N GLN A 600 -0.94 19.58 -37.70
CA GLN A 600 -1.74 20.17 -38.77
C GLN A 600 -1.06 20.12 -40.15
N LEU A 601 0.26 20.25 -40.21
CA LEU A 601 1.04 20.08 -41.45
C LEU A 601 1.01 18.61 -41.90
N ALA A 602 1.12 17.68 -40.96
CA ALA A 602 1.04 16.25 -41.23
C ALA A 602 -0.34 15.82 -41.74
N ASP A 603 -1.42 16.34 -41.14
CA ASP A 603 -2.80 16.09 -41.57
C ASP A 603 -3.08 16.62 -42.98
N LYS A 604 -2.33 17.64 -43.42
CA LYS A 604 -2.36 18.19 -44.79
C LYS A 604 -1.43 17.45 -45.76
N GLY A 605 -0.71 16.43 -45.30
CA GLY A 605 0.23 15.64 -46.10
C GLY A 605 1.61 16.27 -46.30
N ASP A 606 1.90 17.39 -45.63
CA ASP A 606 3.19 18.09 -45.69
C ASP A 606 4.17 17.55 -44.64
N LEU A 607 4.56 16.30 -44.85
CA LEU A 607 5.37 15.52 -43.91
C LEU A 607 6.81 16.03 -43.77
N ALA A 608 7.34 16.74 -44.78
CA ALA A 608 8.71 17.26 -44.74
C ALA A 608 8.83 18.45 -43.78
N ASN A 609 7.88 19.39 -43.85
CA ASN A 609 7.86 20.55 -42.96
C ASN A 609 7.44 20.17 -41.54
N ALA A 610 6.49 19.24 -41.38
CA ALA A 610 6.12 18.70 -40.07
C ALA A 610 7.32 18.03 -39.37
N THR A 611 8.12 17.26 -40.11
CA THR A 611 9.33 16.61 -39.56
C THR A 611 10.39 17.64 -39.19
N THR A 612 10.64 18.64 -40.04
CA THR A 612 11.59 19.72 -39.76
C THR A 612 11.21 20.52 -38.50
N LEU A 613 9.91 20.77 -38.29
CA LEU A 613 9.39 21.49 -37.13
C LEU A 613 9.61 20.72 -35.81
N VAL A 614 9.44 19.38 -35.87
CA VAL A 614 9.66 18.47 -34.73
C VAL A 614 11.17 18.28 -34.46
N GLU A 615 12.00 18.24 -35.50
CA GLU A 615 13.47 18.20 -35.37
C GLU A 615 14.02 19.49 -34.76
N THR A 616 13.50 20.65 -35.15
CA THR A 616 13.82 21.95 -34.55
C THR A 616 13.50 21.96 -33.04
N LEU A 617 12.37 21.37 -32.64
CA LEU A 617 11.98 21.23 -31.23
C LEU A 617 12.92 20.29 -30.44
N TYR A 618 13.58 19.34 -31.10
CA TYR A 618 14.59 18.49 -30.48
C TYR A 618 15.96 19.17 -30.38
N GLU A 619 16.36 19.94 -31.41
CA GLU A 619 17.58 20.77 -31.39
C GLU A 619 17.52 21.85 -30.32
N ASP A 620 16.36 22.48 -30.14
CA ASP A 620 16.12 23.50 -29.11
C ASP A 620 16.06 22.92 -27.69
N PHE A 621 15.72 21.63 -27.53
CA PHE A 621 15.52 20.99 -26.23
C PHE A 621 16.05 19.53 -26.16
N PRO A 622 17.37 19.29 -26.26
CA PRO A 622 17.93 17.94 -26.43
C PRO A 622 17.80 17.01 -25.22
N SER A 623 17.39 17.52 -24.05
CA SER A 623 17.35 16.80 -22.78
C SER A 623 15.94 16.47 -22.25
N SER A 624 14.87 16.79 -22.99
CA SER A 624 13.50 16.51 -22.55
C SER A 624 13.02 15.12 -22.98
N GLN A 625 12.52 14.32 -22.02
CA GLN A 625 11.85 13.04 -22.30
C GLN A 625 10.58 13.26 -23.14
N GLU A 626 9.94 14.43 -23.07
CA GLU A 626 8.73 14.75 -23.84
C GLU A 626 9.00 14.85 -25.35
N ALA A 627 10.18 15.31 -25.78
CA ALA A 627 10.52 15.37 -27.21
C ALA A 627 10.63 13.96 -27.83
N ALA A 628 11.20 13.00 -27.11
CA ALA A 628 11.29 11.60 -27.56
C ALA A 628 9.90 10.95 -27.68
N VAL A 629 9.00 11.26 -26.75
CA VAL A 629 7.60 10.78 -26.76
C VAL A 629 6.82 11.41 -27.92
N ALA A 630 7.04 12.70 -28.20
CA ALA A 630 6.40 13.40 -29.31
C ALA A 630 6.87 12.88 -30.68
N ILE A 631 8.18 12.65 -30.86
CA ILE A 631 8.76 12.02 -32.06
C ILE A 631 8.18 10.60 -32.25
N GLY A 632 8.06 9.83 -31.16
CA GLY A 632 7.46 8.49 -31.18
C GLY A 632 5.99 8.50 -31.59
N ARG A 633 5.19 9.44 -31.08
CA ARG A 633 3.76 9.60 -31.43
C ARG A 633 3.58 10.02 -32.90
N TYR A 634 4.45 10.88 -33.42
CA TYR A 634 4.42 11.34 -34.81
C TYR A 634 4.70 10.21 -35.83
N PHE A 635 5.73 9.38 -35.60
CA PHE A 635 6.03 8.25 -36.49
C PHE A 635 4.95 7.17 -36.48
N LEU A 636 4.27 6.99 -35.34
CA LEU A 636 3.11 6.09 -35.21
C LEU A 636 1.89 6.64 -35.95
N ALA A 637 1.62 7.95 -35.87
CA ALA A 637 0.47 8.58 -36.54
C ALA A 637 0.60 8.63 -38.07
N THR A 638 1.83 8.77 -38.60
CA THR A 638 2.11 8.90 -40.04
C THR A 638 2.35 7.56 -40.75
N LYS A 639 2.17 6.42 -40.06
CA LYS A 639 2.42 5.06 -40.57
C LYS A 639 3.85 4.83 -41.09
N GLN A 640 4.83 5.61 -40.60
CA GLN A 640 6.25 5.43 -40.89
C GLN A 640 6.96 4.66 -39.76
N ALA A 641 6.32 3.57 -39.29
CA ALA A 641 6.78 2.76 -38.16
C ALA A 641 8.15 2.08 -38.40
N ASP A 642 8.60 1.98 -39.64
CA ASP A 642 9.86 1.33 -39.96
C ASP A 642 11.08 2.15 -39.47
N LYS A 643 10.94 3.49 -39.42
CA LYS A 643 11.93 4.42 -38.84
C LYS A 643 11.90 4.44 -37.30
N PHE A 644 10.79 4.02 -36.70
CA PHE A 644 10.66 3.88 -35.25
C PHE A 644 11.59 2.76 -34.71
N ASN A 645 11.83 1.73 -35.51
CA ASN A 645 12.69 0.58 -35.15
C ASN A 645 14.20 0.81 -35.27
N SER A 646 14.65 1.94 -35.86
CA SER A 646 16.07 2.28 -35.97
C SER A 646 16.62 3.12 -34.80
N VAL A 647 15.79 3.44 -33.81
CA VAL A 647 16.19 4.23 -32.63
C VAL A 647 16.52 3.27 -31.46
N PRO A 648 17.79 3.15 -31.03
CA PRO A 648 18.30 1.96 -30.33
C PRO A 648 17.74 1.60 -28.94
N PHE A 649 16.95 2.46 -28.27
CA PHE A 649 16.66 2.34 -26.83
C PHE A 649 15.25 1.81 -26.46
N LEU A 650 14.31 1.63 -27.40
CA LEU A 650 12.87 1.61 -27.09
C LEU A 650 12.09 0.28 -27.18
N VAL A 651 12.66 -0.92 -26.96
CA VAL A 651 11.89 -2.19 -27.16
C VAL A 651 11.85 -3.11 -25.93
N ARG A 652 10.66 -3.36 -25.34
CA ARG A 652 10.01 -4.71 -25.14
C ARG A 652 8.73 -4.69 -24.27
N LYS A 653 7.78 -5.60 -24.59
CA LYS A 653 6.42 -5.80 -24.02
C LYS A 653 6.16 -7.31 -23.74
N ARG A 654 5.47 -7.70 -22.64
CA ARG A 654 4.46 -8.82 -22.47
C ARG A 654 4.10 -9.13 -20.97
N SER A 655 3.15 -10.05 -20.69
CA SER A 655 1.93 -9.91 -19.84
C SER A 655 1.48 -11.15 -18.99
N VAL A 656 0.76 -11.04 -17.82
CA VAL A 656 -0.30 -11.97 -17.21
C VAL A 656 -1.14 -11.35 -16.02
N SER A 657 -2.45 -11.72 -15.91
CA SER A 657 -3.71 -11.35 -15.18
C SER A 657 -3.89 -11.16 -13.64
N GLU A 658 -5.10 -10.65 -13.25
CA GLU A 658 -5.67 -10.24 -11.93
C GLU A 658 -6.10 -11.34 -10.93
N SER A 659 -5.93 -11.08 -9.61
CA SER A 659 -6.97 -11.19 -8.54
C SER A 659 -6.42 -10.89 -7.11
N ASP A 660 -7.23 -10.24 -6.27
CA ASP A 660 -7.23 -10.23 -4.78
C ASP A 660 -6.08 -9.60 -3.98
N LEU A 661 -5.83 -8.29 -4.12
CA LEU A 661 -4.90 -7.55 -3.24
C LEU A 661 -5.60 -6.41 -2.46
N THR A 662 -5.38 -6.36 -1.15
CA THR A 662 -5.80 -5.25 -0.26
C THR A 662 -4.72 -4.15 -0.18
N CYS A 663 -5.06 -2.95 0.32
CA CYS A 663 -4.23 -1.74 0.18
C CYS A 663 -2.94 -1.90 0.96
N GLU A 664 -3.09 -2.57 2.09
CA GLU A 664 -2.04 -2.92 3.03
C GLU A 664 -1.09 -3.95 2.41
N GLN A 665 -1.58 -4.88 1.57
CA GLN A 665 -0.74 -5.82 0.84
C GLN A 665 0.08 -5.12 -0.26
N TYR A 666 -0.55 -4.26 -1.06
CA TYR A 666 0.16 -3.51 -2.11
C TYR A 666 1.25 -2.62 -1.52
N VAL A 667 0.96 -1.78 -0.53
CA VAL A 667 1.97 -0.87 0.07
C VAL A 667 3.10 -1.65 0.74
N HIS A 668 2.81 -2.76 1.41
CA HIS A 668 3.82 -3.63 2.02
C HIS A 668 4.71 -4.30 0.97
N ASP A 669 4.14 -4.78 -0.13
CA ASP A 669 4.89 -5.39 -1.23
C ASP A 669 5.83 -4.36 -1.90
N GLN A 670 5.47 -3.07 -1.88
CA GLN A 670 6.29 -1.98 -2.41
C GLN A 670 7.44 -1.59 -1.48
N GLU A 671 7.18 -1.48 -0.18
CA GLU A 671 8.23 -1.33 0.86
C GLU A 671 9.22 -2.50 0.78
N LEU A 672 8.72 -3.73 0.71
CA LEU A 672 9.55 -4.92 0.55
C LEU A 672 10.30 -4.92 -0.78
N ALA A 673 9.66 -4.55 -1.90
CA ALA A 673 10.31 -4.45 -3.21
C ALA A 673 11.43 -3.39 -3.21
N TYR A 674 11.22 -2.27 -2.53
CA TYR A 674 12.21 -1.21 -2.37
C TYR A 674 13.41 -1.67 -1.55
N LEU A 675 13.15 -2.27 -0.38
CA LEU A 675 14.21 -2.82 0.48
C LEU A 675 14.97 -3.97 -0.20
N ARG A 676 14.27 -4.82 -0.98
CA ARG A 676 14.88 -5.87 -1.81
C ARG A 676 15.78 -5.32 -2.90
N SER A 677 15.40 -4.19 -3.51
CA SER A 677 16.17 -3.55 -4.59
C SER A 677 17.33 -2.69 -4.07
N ASN A 678 17.34 -2.40 -2.77
CA ASN A 678 18.30 -1.51 -2.12
C ASN A 678 18.86 -2.13 -0.82
N PRO A 679 19.75 -3.14 -0.91
CA PRO A 679 20.21 -3.90 0.26
C PRO A 679 20.95 -3.06 1.32
N ASP A 680 21.63 -1.99 0.90
CA ASP A 680 22.27 -1.01 1.77
C ASP A 680 21.24 -0.22 2.59
N VAL A 681 20.08 0.05 2.01
CA VAL A 681 18.94 0.67 2.69
C VAL A 681 18.31 -0.30 3.67
N ALA A 682 18.10 -1.56 3.28
CA ALA A 682 17.61 -2.60 4.18
C ALA A 682 18.55 -2.76 5.39
N ALA A 683 19.86 -2.73 5.19
CA ALA A 683 20.84 -2.74 6.27
C ALA A 683 20.75 -1.48 7.16
N ALA A 684 20.55 -0.31 6.56
CA ALA A 684 20.39 0.95 7.29
C ALA A 684 19.09 0.99 8.11
N VAL A 685 18.02 0.37 7.62
CA VAL A 685 16.74 0.18 8.33
C VAL A 685 16.91 -0.81 9.49
N ASN A 686 17.56 -1.96 9.25
CA ASN A 686 17.86 -2.94 10.29
C ASN A 686 18.73 -2.36 11.42
N ASN A 687 19.69 -1.50 11.07
CA ASN A 687 20.56 -0.81 12.02
C ASN A 687 19.91 0.46 12.62
N ARG A 688 18.62 0.70 12.36
CA ARG A 688 17.83 1.84 12.85
C ARG A 688 18.37 3.22 12.47
N SER A 689 19.18 3.30 11.42
CA SER A 689 19.59 4.58 10.82
C SER A 689 18.43 5.21 10.04
N PHE A 690 17.51 4.37 9.54
CA PHE A 690 16.18 4.73 9.05
C PHE A 690 15.15 3.80 9.69
N LYS A 691 13.89 4.24 9.81
CA LYS A 691 12.78 3.49 10.40
C LYS A 691 12.11 2.55 9.41
N SER A 692 12.24 2.84 8.12
CA SER A 692 11.67 2.06 7.02
C SER A 692 12.43 2.36 5.72
N GLY A 693 12.29 1.47 4.72
CA GLY A 693 12.73 1.74 3.36
C GLY A 693 12.09 3.00 2.81
N TRP A 694 10.85 3.25 3.19
CA TRP A 694 10.14 4.49 2.88
C TRP A 694 10.86 5.73 3.42
N GLU A 695 11.21 5.73 4.71
CA GLU A 695 11.89 6.87 5.33
C GLU A 695 13.23 7.13 4.62
N HIS A 696 13.96 6.07 4.27
CA HIS A 696 15.15 6.21 3.43
C HIS A 696 14.85 6.78 2.05
N TYR A 697 13.84 6.27 1.34
CA TYR A 697 13.50 6.76 -0.01
C TYR A 697 13.19 8.24 0.00
N VAL A 698 12.33 8.68 0.93
CA VAL A 698 11.92 10.07 1.09
C VAL A 698 13.09 10.96 1.47
N MET A 699 14.00 10.50 2.34
CA MET A 699 15.12 11.30 2.82
C MET A 699 16.29 11.35 1.85
N CYS A 700 16.55 10.31 1.05
CA CYS A 700 17.72 10.25 0.19
C CYS A 700 17.54 9.36 -1.04
N GLY A 701 16.85 8.22 -0.93
CA GLY A 701 16.80 7.23 -2.00
C GLY A 701 16.18 7.69 -3.33
N HIS A 702 15.23 8.64 -3.31
CA HIS A 702 14.67 9.20 -4.55
C HIS A 702 15.69 10.07 -5.32
N ARG A 703 16.58 10.78 -4.61
CA ARG A 703 17.67 11.57 -5.21
C ARG A 703 18.79 10.68 -5.75
N GLU A 704 18.88 9.47 -5.22
CA GLU A 704 19.79 8.43 -5.68
C GLU A 704 19.21 7.64 -6.88
N GLY A 705 18.02 7.99 -7.36
CA GLY A 705 17.37 7.36 -8.51
C GLY A 705 16.82 5.96 -8.24
N ARG A 706 16.53 5.63 -6.98
CA ARG A 706 16.06 4.29 -6.57
C ARG A 706 14.53 4.26 -6.50
N PRO A 707 13.79 3.67 -7.45
CA PRO A 707 12.32 3.73 -7.43
C PRO A 707 11.73 3.00 -6.23
N TYR A 708 10.86 3.66 -5.46
CA TYR A 708 10.23 3.08 -4.27
C TYR A 708 9.10 2.11 -4.58
N PHE A 709 8.19 2.51 -5.45
CA PHE A 709 7.20 1.61 -5.97
C PHE A 709 7.82 0.84 -7.14
N ALA A 710 7.85 -0.48 -7.04
CA ALA A 710 7.93 -1.39 -8.16
C ALA A 710 7.01 -0.89 -9.27
N GLN A 711 7.59 -0.52 -10.40
CA GLN A 711 6.81 -0.22 -11.59
C GLN A 711 6.03 -1.50 -11.97
N PRO A 712 4.71 -1.43 -12.17
CA PRO A 712 3.93 -2.60 -12.47
C PRO A 712 4.42 -3.25 -13.77
N ASN A 713 4.71 -4.55 -13.72
CA ASN A 713 4.90 -5.34 -14.93
C ASN A 713 3.56 -5.40 -15.70
N ARG A 714 3.48 -4.68 -16.82
CA ARG A 714 2.26 -4.49 -17.63
C ARG A 714 1.76 -5.74 -18.35
N ILE A 715 0.44 -5.94 -18.34
CA ILE A 715 -0.27 -7.03 -19.03
C ILE A 715 -0.90 -6.51 -20.34
N GLY A 716 -0.67 -7.24 -21.43
CA GLY A 716 -1.51 -7.28 -22.63
C GLY A 716 -1.07 -8.35 -23.65
N ARG A 717 -1.79 -9.47 -23.69
CA ARG A 717 -2.55 -9.91 -24.87
C ARG A 717 -3.75 -10.74 -24.43
#